data_AF-A0A955YVE6-F1
#
_entry.id   AF-A0A955YVE6-F1
#
_cell.length_a   1.000
_cell.length_b   1.000
_cell.length_c   1.000
_cell.angle_alpha   90.00
_cell.angle_beta   90.00
_cell.angle_gamma   90.00
#
_symmetry.space_group_name_H-M   'P 1'
#
loop_
_entity.id
_entity.type
_entity.pdbx_description
1 polymer ?
#
loop_
_entity_poly.entity_id
_entity_poly.type
_entity_poly.pdbx_seq_one_letter_code
_entity_poly.pdbx_strand_id
1 'polypeptide(L)'
;MNRLVASAIVLSALALAPAACAPLAGDDAVSSDEALTSKAYDGTCTPGGRICAYFAPTDMPMNAVLAALRGAERSIRIATYNINVREITEVLRERMDRGVKVELLENFSHALEDESDEQSVWRKLGEHPNLTKYKASVLRGGNPQMHNKVIVVDGKRVFFGSANWTYTGLVGNFENVIAIRDTDVVKKFDAELDELRDQAKLTCEQFASPTSACGHGGERFSPEFQHLALEGSFEAAPAGPIDATRPGCAALTKEGLLIAGNQPRMADMAAFRGCFVDASLGEKYAAFVTRLADGEKYVDGTPVKADPPVLEHITTAGGSSFDAVQFKHRDTQRGPIRVYFSGEDDVEYQMIREMRALQGAPGESFAFFSTNFLTNSRLVREIAKLKDLGVYTRVFFDRGRFEDPNFTSQFYALSKLGFTYGLGSQKVKVEQGEGRTWRISRLDEREDEDSLESNVVSVFDNDLSGKYGANHNKYAVLGTKGADGKYKLTLINGSANWSSGAMQSNDENLVIIQDEHAASIYLREMISQMYVFRYAQREDSRGLQRDMKFVSDRVPCFDAVMGRPSDACREPGGAQWRPASSGSLVMAVTGVPAGTDGSRRVWAWVPNADPVAEGGAPGRAFELFSYHTFEGKWVTSIPGAPRTDVAYKFFTSPRDVDPNRDGLGAPGIEWEYGGVGNDRHASLGSRPLLTIRDSNLRWGAP
;
A
#
# COMPACT_ATOMS: atom_id res chain seq x y z
N MET A 1 -27.71 73.52 42.15
CA MET A 1 -29.06 74.07 41.90
C MET A 1 -29.58 73.42 40.62
N ASN A 2 -30.67 72.65 40.69
CA ASN A 2 -32.03 73.02 40.26
C ASN A 2 -32.19 73.25 38.74
N ARG A 3 -33.23 72.73 38.05
CA ARG A 3 -34.22 71.64 38.32
C ARG A 3 -35.17 71.55 37.10
N LEU A 4 -35.53 70.35 36.63
CA LEU A 4 -36.80 69.96 35.97
C LEU A 4 -37.30 70.74 34.70
N VAL A 5 -38.25 70.26 33.84
CA VAL A 5 -38.64 68.91 33.33
C VAL A 5 -39.63 69.07 32.14
N ALA A 6 -40.06 67.95 31.53
CA ALA A 6 -41.14 67.78 30.52
C ALA A 6 -40.78 68.18 29.05
N SER A 7 -41.12 67.47 27.96
CA SER A 7 -42.24 66.55 27.60
C SER A 7 -43.55 67.29 27.23
N ALA A 8 -44.32 66.96 26.18
CA ALA A 8 -44.27 65.98 25.07
C ALA A 8 -45.02 66.59 23.83
N ILE A 9 -45.65 65.99 22.79
CA ILE A 9 -46.01 64.65 22.24
C ILE A 9 -46.48 64.96 20.76
N VAL A 10 -46.47 64.15 19.68
CA VAL A 10 -45.87 62.84 19.30
C VAL A 10 -45.95 62.62 17.75
N LEU A 11 -45.33 61.54 17.23
CA LEU A 11 -45.35 60.93 15.87
C LEU A 11 -45.87 61.71 14.63
N SER A 12 -45.00 61.85 13.62
CA SER A 12 -45.05 61.11 12.31
C SER A 12 -43.84 61.52 11.45
N ALA A 13 -43.17 60.74 10.59
CA ALA A 13 -42.94 59.30 10.39
C ALA A 13 -42.26 59.15 9.01
N LEU A 14 -40.93 58.93 8.94
CA LEU A 14 -40.24 57.97 8.02
C LEU A 14 -38.69 58.03 8.12
N ALA A 15 -38.05 56.94 7.67
CA ALA A 15 -36.61 56.76 7.33
C ALA A 15 -35.57 57.36 8.31
N LEU A 16 -35.09 56.65 9.34
CA LEU A 16 -34.10 55.54 9.31
C LEU A 16 -32.66 55.93 8.92
N ALA A 17 -31.90 56.34 9.93
CA ALA A 17 -30.61 55.70 10.24
C ALA A 17 -30.31 55.83 11.75
N PRO A 18 -30.16 54.70 12.49
CA PRO A 18 -29.49 54.70 13.78
C PRO A 18 -28.28 53.76 13.78
N ALA A 19 -27.18 54.22 14.37
CA ALA A 19 -26.03 53.37 14.70
C ALA A 19 -26.11 52.89 16.17
N ALA A 20 -25.33 51.86 16.47
CA ALA A 20 -25.04 51.32 17.80
C ALA A 20 -26.18 50.65 18.58
N CYS A 21 -26.09 49.32 18.70
CA CYS A 21 -26.32 48.61 19.96
C CYS A 21 -25.16 47.62 20.19
N ALA A 22 -24.98 47.13 21.41
CA ALA A 22 -23.85 46.26 21.76
C ALA A 22 -23.97 44.86 21.10
N PRO A 23 -22.85 44.16 20.83
CA PRO A 23 -22.89 42.77 20.41
C PRO A 23 -23.42 41.89 21.54
N LEU A 24 -24.67 41.44 21.40
CA LEU A 24 -25.15 40.25 22.10
C LEU A 24 -24.42 39.03 21.53
N ALA A 25 -24.32 37.96 22.32
CA ALA A 25 -23.71 36.71 21.89
C ALA A 25 -24.41 36.19 20.61
N GLY A 26 -23.66 36.05 19.53
CA GLY A 26 -24.03 35.23 18.40
C GLY A 26 -23.47 33.83 18.63
N ASP A 27 -24.29 32.80 18.40
CA ASP A 27 -23.78 31.43 18.33
C ASP A 27 -22.82 31.31 17.15
N ASP A 28 -21.58 30.84 17.40
CA ASP A 28 -20.65 30.49 16.34
C ASP A 28 -21.19 29.28 15.58
N ALA A 29 -21.91 29.56 14.49
CA ALA A 29 -22.46 28.57 13.57
C ALA A 29 -21.31 27.93 12.75
N VAL A 30 -20.55 27.05 13.40
CA VAL A 30 -19.67 26.07 12.76
C VAL A 30 -20.48 25.39 11.65
N SER A 31 -19.99 25.41 10.41
CA SER A 31 -20.77 24.96 9.28
C SER A 31 -21.08 23.46 9.39
N SER A 32 -22.32 23.09 9.03
CA SER A 32 -22.79 21.69 9.06
C SER A 32 -21.95 20.76 8.18
N ASP A 33 -21.22 21.30 7.22
CA ASP A 33 -20.42 20.54 6.26
C ASP A 33 -19.15 19.95 6.90
N GLU A 34 -18.45 20.68 7.80
CA GLU A 34 -17.28 20.11 8.48
C GLU A 34 -17.69 18.91 9.36
N ALA A 35 -18.84 19.00 10.04
CA ALA A 35 -19.36 17.95 10.92
C ALA A 35 -19.78 16.65 10.18
N LEU A 36 -20.16 16.72 8.90
CA LEU A 36 -20.52 15.54 8.10
C LEU A 36 -19.29 14.81 7.55
N THR A 37 -18.18 15.51 7.30
CA THR A 37 -17.01 14.91 6.62
C THR A 37 -16.17 13.96 7.47
N SER A 38 -16.18 14.06 8.80
CA SER A 38 -15.24 13.31 9.64
C SER A 38 -15.55 11.81 9.77
N LYS A 39 -16.81 11.42 9.55
CA LYS A 39 -17.34 10.09 9.94
C LYS A 39 -17.61 9.14 8.76
N ALA A 40 -17.68 9.69 7.55
CA ALA A 40 -17.96 8.91 6.33
C ALA A 40 -16.77 8.06 5.85
N TYR A 41 -15.57 8.33 6.36
CA TYR A 41 -14.31 7.75 5.86
C TYR A 41 -13.42 7.16 6.97
N ASP A 42 -14.00 6.77 8.12
CA ASP A 42 -13.24 6.24 9.27
C ASP A 42 -12.55 4.88 8.97
N GLY A 43 -12.99 4.15 7.95
CA GLY A 43 -12.49 2.82 7.62
C GLY A 43 -12.98 1.75 8.59
N THR A 44 -12.28 0.62 8.69
CA THR A 44 -12.62 -0.40 9.69
C THR A 44 -11.66 -0.29 10.89
N CYS A 45 -12.18 0.14 12.04
CA CYS A 45 -11.40 0.49 13.24
C CYS A 45 -11.55 -0.49 14.41
N THR A 46 -10.46 -0.70 15.14
CA THR A 46 -10.43 -1.39 16.45
C THR A 46 -11.12 -0.55 17.54
N PRO A 47 -11.48 -1.13 18.72
CA PRO A 47 -12.18 -0.42 19.78
C PRO A 47 -11.50 0.93 20.15
N GLY A 48 -12.30 1.99 20.24
CA GLY A 48 -11.83 3.35 20.53
C GLY A 48 -11.05 4.04 19.39
N GLY A 49 -10.95 3.45 18.19
CA GLY A 49 -10.30 4.08 17.03
C GLY A 49 -8.78 4.20 17.16
N ARG A 50 -8.14 3.33 17.95
CA ARG A 50 -6.68 3.30 18.14
C ARG A 50 -5.94 2.85 16.88
N ILE A 51 -6.49 1.86 16.17
CA ILE A 51 -5.98 1.35 14.90
C ILE A 51 -7.16 1.30 13.93
N CYS A 52 -7.00 1.86 12.73
CA CYS A 52 -7.96 1.77 11.64
C CYS A 52 -7.27 1.31 10.36
N ALA A 53 -7.93 0.46 9.56
CA ALA A 53 -7.41 -0.03 8.30
C ALA A 53 -8.33 0.35 7.13
N TYR A 54 -7.70 0.58 5.99
CA TYR A 54 -8.32 0.99 4.73
C TYR A 54 -7.67 0.18 3.62
N PHE A 55 -8.45 -0.59 2.87
CA PHE A 55 -7.95 -1.39 1.75
C PHE A 55 -8.32 -0.73 0.42
N ALA A 56 -7.36 -0.62 -0.50
CA ALA A 56 -7.67 -0.27 -1.89
C ALA A 56 -8.04 -1.56 -2.65
N PRO A 57 -8.99 -1.52 -3.60
CA PRO A 57 -9.88 -0.41 -3.94
C PRO A 57 -11.08 -0.23 -2.98
N THR A 58 -11.32 -1.17 -2.07
CA THR A 58 -12.61 -1.44 -1.41
C THR A 58 -13.09 -0.39 -0.39
N ASP A 59 -12.18 0.20 0.39
CA ASP A 59 -12.45 1.28 1.36
C ASP A 59 -12.12 2.69 0.82
N MET A 60 -11.59 2.80 -0.41
CA MET A 60 -11.00 4.01 -1.00
C MET A 60 -10.07 4.80 -0.03
N PRO A 61 -8.89 4.26 0.34
CA PRO A 61 -7.93 4.89 1.27
C PRO A 61 -7.59 6.36 1.00
N MET A 62 -7.65 6.78 -0.28
CA MET A 62 -7.49 8.19 -0.69
C MET A 62 -8.37 9.15 0.13
N ASN A 63 -9.62 8.79 0.40
CA ASN A 63 -10.56 9.66 1.12
C ASN A 63 -10.18 9.83 2.60
N ALA A 64 -9.75 8.74 3.25
CA ALA A 64 -9.29 8.76 4.63
C ALA A 64 -8.00 9.58 4.79
N VAL A 65 -7.06 9.45 3.84
CA VAL A 65 -5.83 10.27 3.80
C VAL A 65 -6.18 11.76 3.60
N LEU A 66 -7.02 12.10 2.62
CA LEU A 66 -7.43 13.48 2.37
C LEU A 66 -8.20 14.10 3.56
N ALA A 67 -9.07 13.34 4.22
CA ALA A 67 -9.76 13.78 5.43
C ALA A 67 -8.78 14.06 6.59
N ALA A 68 -7.78 13.19 6.79
CA ALA A 68 -6.77 13.36 7.82
C ALA A 68 -5.83 14.55 7.56
N LEU A 69 -5.46 14.78 6.30
CA LEU A 69 -4.66 15.95 5.89
C LEU A 69 -5.45 17.26 6.07
N ARG A 70 -6.74 17.29 5.69
CA ARG A 70 -7.64 18.43 5.94
C ARG A 70 -7.83 18.68 7.44
N GLY A 71 -7.86 17.63 8.26
CA GLY A 71 -7.98 17.72 9.72
C GLY A 71 -6.69 18.12 10.47
N ALA A 72 -5.59 18.42 9.79
CA ALA A 72 -4.34 18.80 10.44
C ALA A 72 -4.39 20.24 11.01
N GLU A 73 -3.95 20.41 12.26
CA GLU A 73 -3.97 21.70 12.98
C GLU A 73 -2.58 22.35 13.09
N ARG A 74 -1.49 21.57 13.03
CA ARG A 74 -0.14 22.01 13.43
C ARG A 74 0.95 21.55 12.46
N SER A 75 0.95 20.27 12.09
CA SER A 75 2.01 19.71 11.26
C SER A 75 1.58 18.47 10.48
N ILE A 76 2.10 18.34 9.27
CA ILE A 76 2.03 17.14 8.43
C ILE A 76 3.47 16.80 8.04
N ARG A 77 3.92 15.56 8.31
CA ARG A 77 5.25 15.08 7.90
C ARG A 77 5.06 13.87 7.00
N ILE A 78 5.76 13.83 5.87
CA ILE A 78 5.61 12.79 4.84
C ILE A 78 6.99 12.23 4.53
N ALA A 79 7.13 10.91 4.56
CA ALA A 79 8.25 10.18 3.96
C ALA A 79 7.67 9.18 2.97
N THR A 80 7.97 9.33 1.68
CA THR A 80 7.36 8.51 0.63
C THR A 80 8.29 8.14 -0.52
N TYR A 81 8.14 6.90 -0.99
CA TYR A 81 8.72 6.45 -2.24
C TYR A 81 8.26 7.28 -3.45
N ASN A 82 6.96 7.58 -3.54
CA ASN A 82 6.35 8.29 -4.66
C ASN A 82 4.98 8.86 -4.26
N ILE A 83 4.69 10.09 -4.69
CA ILE A 83 3.40 10.76 -4.47
C ILE A 83 2.91 11.50 -5.72
N ASN A 84 1.70 11.17 -6.21
CA ASN A 84 1.15 11.73 -7.47
C ASN A 84 -0.33 12.13 -7.44
N VAL A 85 -0.99 12.12 -6.27
CA VAL A 85 -2.40 12.53 -6.12
C VAL A 85 -2.52 14.06 -6.04
N ARG A 86 -3.17 14.68 -7.03
CA ARG A 86 -3.31 16.15 -7.15
C ARG A 86 -4.07 16.75 -5.97
N GLU A 87 -5.08 16.05 -5.46
CA GLU A 87 -5.90 16.45 -4.32
C GLU A 87 -5.06 16.53 -3.03
N ILE A 88 -3.98 15.75 -2.90
CA ILE A 88 -3.05 15.86 -1.77
C ILE A 88 -2.27 17.17 -1.88
N THR A 89 -1.76 17.54 -3.06
CA THR A 89 -1.12 18.86 -3.27
C THR A 89 -2.04 20.01 -2.90
N GLU A 90 -3.30 19.96 -3.36
CA GLU A 90 -4.31 21.00 -3.11
C GLU A 90 -4.55 21.18 -1.61
N VAL A 91 -4.77 20.07 -0.87
CA VAL A 91 -4.95 20.09 0.58
C VAL A 91 -3.69 20.54 1.31
N LEU A 92 -2.50 20.06 0.92
CA LEU A 92 -1.25 20.45 1.58
C LEU A 92 -0.99 21.96 1.45
N ARG A 93 -1.22 22.56 0.27
CA ARG A 93 -1.13 24.02 0.10
C ARG A 93 -2.16 24.76 0.95
N GLU A 94 -3.42 24.33 0.95
CA GLU A 94 -4.49 24.95 1.71
C GLU A 94 -4.28 24.86 3.24
N ARG A 95 -3.67 23.78 3.74
CA ARG A 95 -3.24 23.67 5.15
C ARG A 95 -2.03 24.55 5.45
N MET A 96 -1.06 24.64 4.53
CA MET A 96 0.10 25.53 4.67
C MET A 96 -0.29 27.01 4.72
N ASP A 97 -1.24 27.44 3.88
CA ASP A 97 -1.82 28.79 3.88
C ASP A 97 -2.49 29.10 5.23
N ARG A 98 -3.10 28.08 5.87
CA ARG A 98 -3.66 28.15 7.24
C ARG A 98 -2.62 28.06 8.38
N GLY A 99 -1.32 27.97 8.08
CA GLY A 99 -0.25 27.95 9.07
C GLY A 99 0.29 26.57 9.49
N VAL A 100 -0.25 25.48 8.92
CA VAL A 100 0.23 24.11 9.19
C VAL A 100 1.61 23.91 8.56
N LYS A 101 2.57 23.36 9.32
CA LYS A 101 3.90 23.02 8.79
C LYS A 101 3.85 21.73 7.98
N VAL A 102 4.42 21.73 6.77
CA VAL A 102 4.52 20.54 5.92
C VAL A 102 5.99 20.17 5.73
N GLU A 103 6.34 18.93 6.02
CA GLU A 103 7.64 18.34 5.74
C GLU A 103 7.47 17.20 4.73
N LEU A 104 8.21 17.22 3.61
CA LEU A 104 8.16 16.20 2.56
C LEU A 104 9.55 15.65 2.27
N LEU A 105 9.78 14.40 2.66
CA LEU A 105 10.89 13.57 2.22
C LEU A 105 10.37 12.66 1.10
N GLU A 106 10.96 12.75 -0.09
CA GLU A 106 10.59 11.93 -1.24
C GLU A 106 11.83 11.24 -1.82
N ASN A 107 11.67 10.00 -2.28
CA ASN A 107 12.78 9.19 -2.78
C ASN A 107 13.52 9.89 -3.92
N PHE A 108 14.84 9.85 -3.89
CA PHE A 108 15.70 10.63 -4.80
C PHE A 108 15.29 10.52 -6.27
N SER A 109 14.95 9.32 -6.76
CA SER A 109 14.57 9.10 -8.16
C SER A 109 13.22 9.69 -8.58
N HIS A 110 12.30 9.95 -7.64
CA HIS A 110 10.97 10.50 -7.93
C HIS A 110 10.92 12.00 -7.70
N ALA A 111 11.75 12.52 -6.78
CA ALA A 111 12.01 13.95 -6.64
C ALA A 111 13.04 14.51 -7.65
N LEU A 112 13.73 13.65 -8.42
CA LEU A 112 14.44 14.01 -9.66
C LEU A 112 13.43 14.04 -10.82
N GLU A 113 12.83 15.20 -11.04
CA GLU A 113 11.70 15.35 -11.96
C GLU A 113 12.10 15.34 -13.44
N ASP A 114 11.22 14.74 -14.26
CA ASP A 114 11.02 15.20 -15.64
C ASP A 114 10.19 16.51 -15.57
N GLU A 115 10.69 17.60 -16.15
CA GLU A 115 10.00 18.91 -16.12
C GLU A 115 8.59 18.87 -16.78
N SER A 116 8.29 17.83 -17.56
CA SER A 116 6.98 17.60 -18.19
C SER A 116 5.96 16.86 -17.32
N ASP A 117 6.32 16.30 -16.16
CA ASP A 117 5.35 15.54 -15.35
C ASP A 117 4.29 16.45 -14.72
N GLU A 118 3.07 16.37 -15.23
CA GLU A 118 1.89 17.06 -14.70
C GLU A 118 1.34 16.44 -13.41
N GLN A 119 1.79 15.27 -12.96
CA GLN A 119 1.28 14.63 -11.73
C GLN A 119 2.17 14.82 -10.50
N SER A 120 3.47 15.15 -10.67
CA SER A 120 4.37 15.41 -9.55
C SER A 120 3.80 16.38 -8.51
N VAL A 121 3.69 15.88 -7.27
CA VAL A 121 3.34 16.69 -6.10
C VAL A 121 4.52 17.56 -5.66
N TRP A 122 5.76 17.07 -5.79
CA TRP A 122 6.97 17.83 -5.48
C TRP A 122 7.02 19.16 -6.22
N ARG A 123 6.82 19.16 -7.55
CA ARG A 123 6.75 20.37 -8.39
C ARG A 123 5.64 21.30 -7.96
N LYS A 124 4.43 20.75 -7.80
CA LYS A 124 3.19 21.51 -7.64
C LYS A 124 3.00 22.10 -6.23
N LEU A 125 3.70 21.61 -5.21
CA LEU A 125 3.80 22.29 -3.92
C LEU A 125 4.56 23.62 -4.02
N GLY A 126 5.53 23.72 -4.93
CA GLY A 126 6.35 24.90 -5.15
C GLY A 126 7.25 25.24 -3.95
N GLU A 127 7.41 26.53 -3.68
CA GLU A 127 8.01 27.07 -2.46
C GLU A 127 6.90 27.66 -1.56
N HIS A 128 7.03 27.50 -0.25
CA HIS A 128 6.14 28.10 0.74
C HIS A 128 6.85 28.22 2.10
N PRO A 129 6.68 29.30 2.91
CA PRO A 129 7.39 29.47 4.18
C PRO A 129 7.09 28.41 5.25
N ASN A 130 5.96 27.70 5.14
CA ASN A 130 5.62 26.55 6.00
C ASN A 130 6.00 25.19 5.40
N LEU A 131 6.65 25.15 4.23
CA LEU A 131 7.14 23.92 3.58
C LEU A 131 8.61 23.68 3.92
N THR A 132 8.98 22.42 4.10
CA THR A 132 10.36 21.94 3.99
C THR A 132 10.36 20.65 3.19
N LYS A 133 11.21 20.53 2.16
CA LYS A 133 11.31 19.31 1.36
C LYS A 133 12.75 18.94 0.97
N TYR A 134 13.05 17.64 0.99
CA TYR A 134 14.37 17.08 0.67
C TYR A 134 14.26 15.80 -0.18
N LYS A 135 15.21 15.62 -1.11
CA LYS A 135 15.36 14.41 -1.92
C LYS A 135 16.12 13.37 -1.09
N ALA A 136 15.45 12.31 -0.65
CA ALA A 136 16.00 11.29 0.24
C ALA A 136 16.85 10.27 -0.55
N SER A 137 18.17 10.30 -0.33
CA SER A 137 19.17 9.45 -1.00
C SER A 137 19.59 8.28 -0.13
N VAL A 138 19.45 7.04 -0.62
CA VAL A 138 19.91 5.83 0.09
C VAL A 138 21.13 5.28 -0.62
N LEU A 139 22.20 4.98 0.14
CA LEU A 139 23.54 4.76 -0.42
C LEU A 139 24.10 3.36 -0.15
N ARG A 140 23.19 2.39 0.03
CA ARG A 140 23.46 1.01 0.49
C ARG A 140 23.62 -0.02 -0.66
N GLY A 141 23.56 0.46 -1.91
CA GLY A 141 23.79 -0.33 -3.13
C GLY A 141 22.62 -1.21 -3.57
N GLY A 142 22.60 -1.53 -4.87
CA GLY A 142 21.66 -2.48 -5.47
C GLY A 142 20.30 -1.88 -5.87
N ASN A 143 20.29 -0.66 -6.42
CA ASN A 143 19.08 0.16 -6.62
C ASN A 143 18.33 0.37 -5.28
N PRO A 144 19.01 1.00 -4.28
CA PRO A 144 18.43 1.25 -2.97
C PRO A 144 17.41 2.38 -3.03
N GLN A 145 16.37 2.30 -2.20
CA GLN A 145 15.24 3.24 -2.25
C GLN A 145 14.84 3.66 -0.83
N MET A 146 14.52 4.95 -0.65
CA MET A 146 13.72 5.39 0.49
C MET A 146 12.29 4.97 0.17
N HIS A 147 11.98 3.72 0.53
CA HIS A 147 10.77 3.01 0.14
C HIS A 147 9.70 3.04 1.25
N ASN A 148 9.90 3.88 2.28
CA ASN A 148 8.85 4.24 3.24
C ASN A 148 7.60 4.80 2.54
N LYS A 149 6.44 4.67 3.20
CA LYS A 149 5.19 5.36 2.87
C LYS A 149 4.53 5.76 4.18
N VAL A 150 4.85 6.94 4.66
CA VAL A 150 4.49 7.42 6.01
C VAL A 150 3.90 8.82 5.88
N ILE A 151 2.80 9.07 6.58
CA ILE A 151 2.27 10.41 6.87
C ILE A 151 2.02 10.51 8.37
N VAL A 152 2.72 11.40 9.07
CA VAL A 152 2.43 11.77 10.47
C VAL A 152 1.61 13.06 10.49
N VAL A 153 0.45 13.03 11.13
CA VAL A 153 -0.42 14.21 11.35
C VAL A 153 -0.36 14.64 12.81
N ASP A 154 0.03 15.90 13.02
CA ASP A 154 0.14 16.62 14.29
C ASP A 154 0.99 15.97 15.40
N GLY A 155 1.76 14.91 15.11
CA GLY A 155 2.34 14.04 16.16
C GLY A 155 1.25 13.31 16.98
N LYS A 156 0.04 13.15 16.42
CA LYS A 156 -1.12 12.51 17.05
C LYS A 156 -1.48 11.15 16.43
N ARG A 157 -1.25 10.99 15.12
CA ARG A 157 -1.63 9.81 14.32
C ARG A 157 -0.62 9.63 13.18
N VAL A 158 -0.23 8.38 12.92
CA VAL A 158 0.59 7.99 11.77
C VAL A 158 -0.23 7.12 10.81
N PHE A 159 -0.10 7.38 9.51
CA PHE A 159 -0.59 6.55 8.42
C PHE A 159 0.61 5.89 7.74
N PHE A 160 0.55 4.59 7.51
CA PHE A 160 1.55 3.84 6.75
C PHE A 160 0.91 2.62 6.08
N GLY A 161 1.69 1.78 5.39
CA GLY A 161 1.21 0.52 4.82
C GLY A 161 1.92 0.16 3.52
N SER A 162 1.27 -0.66 2.69
CA SER A 162 1.84 -1.10 1.42
C SER A 162 1.75 -0.04 0.31
N ALA A 163 0.75 0.84 0.42
CA ALA A 163 0.32 1.80 -0.60
C ALA A 163 1.26 2.99 -0.77
N ASN A 164 1.67 3.25 -2.01
CA ASN A 164 2.20 4.57 -2.42
C ASN A 164 1.09 5.64 -2.33
N TRP A 165 1.47 6.91 -2.16
CA TRP A 165 0.51 8.04 -2.14
C TRP A 165 0.11 8.46 -3.56
N THR A 166 -0.31 7.48 -4.37
CA THR A 166 -0.64 7.61 -5.79
C THR A 166 -2.05 7.14 -6.07
N TYR A 167 -2.64 7.55 -7.20
CA TYR A 167 -3.94 7.01 -7.62
C TYR A 167 -3.90 5.47 -7.75
N THR A 168 -2.79 4.92 -8.25
CA THR A 168 -2.60 3.46 -8.35
C THR A 168 -2.52 2.78 -6.98
N GLY A 169 -1.88 3.40 -5.97
CA GLY A 169 -1.75 2.84 -4.62
C GLY A 169 -2.99 3.02 -3.73
N LEU A 170 -3.73 4.13 -3.90
CA LEU A 170 -4.86 4.49 -3.03
C LEU A 170 -6.24 4.20 -3.63
N VAL A 171 -6.31 3.83 -4.91
CA VAL A 171 -7.56 3.53 -5.63
C VAL A 171 -7.45 2.30 -6.54
N GLY A 172 -6.29 2.07 -7.19
CA GLY A 172 -6.16 1.07 -8.26
C GLY A 172 -5.82 -0.37 -7.84
N ASN A 173 -4.74 -0.56 -7.09
CA ASN A 173 -4.21 -1.87 -6.70
C ASN A 173 -4.87 -2.42 -5.43
N PHE A 174 -4.71 -3.73 -5.18
CA PHE A 174 -4.97 -4.30 -3.86
C PHE A 174 -3.81 -3.95 -2.94
N GLU A 175 -4.04 -2.94 -2.12
CA GLU A 175 -3.09 -2.31 -1.20
C GLU A 175 -3.77 -2.08 0.15
N ASN A 176 -2.99 -1.73 1.17
CA ASN A 176 -3.55 -1.29 2.44
C ASN A 176 -2.86 -0.02 2.95
N VAL A 177 -3.64 0.81 3.62
CA VAL A 177 -3.21 1.87 4.52
C VAL A 177 -3.72 1.53 5.92
N ILE A 178 -2.88 1.74 6.92
CA ILE A 178 -3.20 1.58 8.35
C ILE A 178 -2.91 2.90 9.06
N ALA A 179 -3.87 3.36 9.86
CA ALA A 179 -3.73 4.53 10.71
C ALA A 179 -3.62 4.08 12.17
N ILE A 180 -2.57 4.52 12.88
CA ILE A 180 -2.39 4.26 14.31
C ILE A 180 -2.38 5.59 15.08
N ARG A 181 -3.27 5.68 16.07
CA ARG A 181 -3.34 6.76 17.07
C ARG A 181 -2.76 6.24 18.39
N ASP A 182 -1.43 6.19 18.46
CA ASP A 182 -0.69 5.75 19.64
C ASP A 182 0.58 6.57 19.80
N THR A 183 0.77 7.18 20.97
CA THR A 183 1.83 8.16 21.22
C THR A 183 3.25 7.57 21.13
N ASP A 184 3.44 6.30 21.50
CA ASP A 184 4.78 5.69 21.49
C ASP A 184 5.10 5.01 20.16
N VAL A 185 4.07 4.72 19.34
CA VAL A 185 4.23 4.39 17.92
C VAL A 185 4.58 5.65 17.11
N VAL A 186 3.82 6.74 17.28
CA VAL A 186 4.00 7.98 16.50
C VAL A 186 5.37 8.60 16.77
N LYS A 187 5.85 8.64 18.02
CA LYS A 187 7.22 9.10 18.36
C LYS A 187 8.33 8.37 17.59
N LYS A 188 8.18 7.08 17.29
CA LYS A 188 9.20 6.29 16.57
C LYS A 188 9.25 6.67 15.10
N PHE A 189 8.09 6.86 14.47
CA PHE A 189 8.00 7.42 13.13
C PHE A 189 8.47 8.89 13.09
N ASP A 190 8.19 9.70 14.12
CA ASP A 190 8.72 11.07 14.19
C ASP A 190 10.25 11.11 14.32
N ALA A 191 10.86 10.15 15.02
CA ALA A 191 12.32 10.01 15.10
C ALA A 191 12.95 9.53 13.78
N GLU A 192 12.39 8.50 13.14
CA GLU A 192 12.75 8.06 11.79
C GLU A 192 12.71 9.23 10.78
N LEU A 193 11.62 10.00 10.77
CA LEU A 193 11.50 11.16 9.86
C LEU A 193 12.46 12.30 10.22
N ASP A 194 12.93 12.41 11.47
CA ASP A 194 14.03 13.33 11.83
C ASP A 194 15.38 12.84 11.26
N GLU A 195 15.65 11.54 11.31
CA GLU A 195 16.91 10.95 10.83
C GLU A 195 16.99 10.95 9.30
N LEU A 196 15.95 10.49 8.61
CA LEU A 196 15.86 10.58 7.14
C LEU A 196 15.99 12.02 6.64
N ARG A 197 15.40 13.00 7.34
CA ARG A 197 15.58 14.43 7.03
C ARG A 197 17.03 14.84 7.19
N ASP A 198 17.65 14.55 8.33
CA ASP A 198 18.99 15.06 8.64
C ASP A 198 20.06 14.40 7.76
N GLN A 199 19.85 13.15 7.32
CA GLN A 199 20.62 12.50 6.25
C GLN A 199 20.42 13.19 4.88
N ALA A 200 19.17 13.40 4.44
CA ALA A 200 18.89 14.02 3.14
C ALA A 200 19.36 15.49 3.08
N LYS A 201 19.26 16.21 4.20
CA LYS A 201 19.83 17.55 4.40
C LYS A 201 21.36 17.52 4.31
N LEU A 202 22.02 16.57 4.97
CA LEU A 202 23.47 16.39 4.88
C LEU A 202 23.91 16.11 3.43
N THR A 203 23.22 15.22 2.71
CA THR A 203 23.42 14.99 1.27
C THR A 203 23.32 16.31 0.50
N CYS A 204 22.28 17.10 0.74
CA CYS A 204 22.07 18.38 0.06
C CYS A 204 23.19 19.39 0.33
N GLU A 205 23.52 19.62 1.61
CA GLU A 205 24.58 20.54 2.04
C GLU A 205 25.97 20.18 1.48
N GLN A 206 26.22 18.89 1.18
CA GLN A 206 27.50 18.44 0.65
C GLN A 206 27.54 18.38 -0.89
N PHE A 207 26.47 17.95 -1.57
CA PHE A 207 26.52 17.57 -2.99
C PHE A 207 25.59 18.35 -3.91
N ALA A 208 24.70 19.20 -3.38
CA ALA A 208 23.77 19.98 -4.19
C ALA A 208 24.24 21.42 -4.43
N SER A 209 23.69 22.05 -5.47
CA SER A 209 23.91 23.46 -5.80
C SER A 209 22.63 24.12 -6.34
N PRO A 210 22.30 25.36 -5.94
CA PRO A 210 22.90 26.09 -4.84
C PRO A 210 22.48 25.50 -3.48
N THR A 211 23.38 25.47 -2.50
CA THR A 211 23.07 24.95 -1.15
C THR A 211 22.01 25.78 -0.42
N SER A 212 21.75 27.01 -0.84
CA SER A 212 20.63 27.84 -0.37
C SER A 212 19.24 27.33 -0.77
N ALA A 213 19.15 26.35 -1.68
CA ALA A 213 17.89 25.69 -2.03
C ALA A 213 17.62 24.43 -1.17
N CYS A 214 18.55 24.00 -0.32
CA CYS A 214 18.36 22.85 0.57
C CYS A 214 17.19 23.06 1.53
N GLY A 215 16.21 22.14 1.51
CA GLY A 215 14.95 22.26 2.24
C GLY A 215 13.85 22.98 1.46
N HIS A 216 14.16 23.60 0.32
CA HIS A 216 13.22 24.23 -0.60
C HIS A 216 13.02 23.42 -1.90
N GLY A 217 13.90 22.47 -2.19
CA GLY A 217 13.73 21.44 -3.22
C GLY A 217 14.18 21.83 -4.64
N GLY A 218 14.59 23.09 -4.83
CA GLY A 218 15.13 23.64 -6.08
C GLY A 218 16.62 23.32 -6.32
N GLU A 219 17.26 22.58 -5.42
CA GLU A 219 18.66 22.19 -5.55
C GLU A 219 18.89 21.17 -6.68
N ARG A 220 20.06 21.29 -7.33
CA ARG A 220 20.53 20.41 -8.41
C ARG A 220 21.77 19.63 -7.95
N PHE A 221 21.83 18.35 -8.27
CA PHE A 221 22.98 17.47 -8.00
C PHE A 221 23.78 17.23 -9.29
N SER A 222 25.09 16.98 -9.20
CA SER A 222 25.90 16.66 -10.38
C SER A 222 25.59 15.25 -10.90
N PRO A 223 25.83 14.94 -12.20
CA PRO A 223 25.52 13.62 -12.77
C PRO A 223 26.17 12.45 -12.02
N GLU A 224 27.38 12.65 -11.50
CA GLU A 224 28.14 11.64 -10.76
C GLU A 224 27.50 11.35 -9.39
N PHE A 225 26.93 12.35 -8.73
CA PHE A 225 26.16 12.13 -7.50
C PHE A 225 24.76 11.57 -7.80
N GLN A 226 24.12 11.99 -8.90
CA GLN A 226 22.84 11.40 -9.31
C GLN A 226 22.97 9.90 -9.58
N HIS A 227 24.03 9.46 -10.28
CA HIS A 227 24.33 8.04 -10.44
C HIS A 227 24.49 7.34 -9.08
N LEU A 228 25.31 7.89 -8.18
CA LEU A 228 25.53 7.33 -6.84
C LEU A 228 24.23 7.18 -6.04
N ALA A 229 23.32 8.16 -6.12
CA ALA A 229 22.06 8.17 -5.39
C ALA A 229 20.92 7.36 -6.07
N LEU A 230 21.11 6.89 -7.30
CA LEU A 230 20.18 6.02 -8.03
C LEU A 230 20.61 4.54 -7.95
N GLU A 231 21.89 4.24 -8.18
CA GLU A 231 22.42 2.86 -8.13
C GLU A 231 22.84 2.44 -6.71
N GLY A 232 23.14 3.42 -5.85
CA GLY A 232 23.73 3.25 -4.52
C GLY A 232 25.25 3.05 -4.52
N SER A 233 25.87 2.99 -5.69
CA SER A 233 27.30 2.72 -5.95
C SER A 233 27.89 3.70 -6.97
N PHE A 234 29.22 3.74 -7.07
CA PHE A 234 29.92 4.57 -8.06
C PHE A 234 30.19 3.82 -9.37
N GLU A 235 30.31 4.55 -10.48
CA GLU A 235 31.02 4.01 -11.66
C GLU A 235 32.53 3.86 -11.38
N ALA A 236 33.16 2.90 -12.06
CA ALA A 236 34.61 2.70 -12.05
C ALA A 236 35.29 3.67 -13.04
N ALA A 237 36.55 4.03 -12.75
CA ALA A 237 37.38 4.83 -13.65
C ALA A 237 37.58 4.10 -15.00
N PRO A 238 37.58 4.83 -16.14
CA PRO A 238 37.58 6.28 -16.27
C PRO A 238 36.19 6.95 -16.31
N ALA A 239 35.09 6.19 -16.18
CA ALA A 239 33.74 6.77 -16.20
C ALA A 239 33.39 7.46 -14.88
N GLY A 240 33.67 6.79 -13.76
CA GLY A 240 33.46 7.32 -12.40
C GLY A 240 34.74 7.52 -11.58
N PRO A 241 34.59 7.95 -10.32
CA PRO A 241 35.70 8.42 -9.48
C PRO A 241 36.55 7.31 -8.84
N ILE A 242 36.15 6.04 -8.95
CA ILE A 242 36.76 4.91 -8.21
C ILE A 242 37.75 4.12 -9.06
N ASP A 243 38.99 4.02 -8.58
CA ASP A 243 39.99 3.07 -9.08
C ASP A 243 39.68 1.65 -8.54
N ALA A 244 38.72 0.98 -9.19
CA ALA A 244 38.29 -0.37 -8.85
C ALA A 244 39.36 -1.46 -9.06
N THR A 245 40.56 -1.12 -9.54
CA THR A 245 41.69 -2.06 -9.63
C THR A 245 42.41 -2.23 -8.29
N ARG A 246 42.24 -1.30 -7.36
CA ARG A 246 42.84 -1.35 -6.02
C ARG A 246 42.11 -2.35 -5.11
N PRO A 247 42.81 -3.03 -4.18
CA PRO A 247 42.20 -4.01 -3.28
C PRO A 247 40.99 -3.45 -2.52
N GLY A 248 39.87 -4.17 -2.55
CA GLY A 248 38.60 -3.80 -1.89
C GLY A 248 37.76 -2.76 -2.64
N CYS A 249 38.36 -1.87 -3.44
CA CYS A 249 37.67 -0.73 -4.05
C CYS A 249 36.55 -1.11 -5.04
N ALA A 250 36.60 -2.31 -5.62
CA ALA A 250 35.54 -2.84 -6.48
C ALA A 250 34.19 -3.09 -5.76
N ALA A 251 34.15 -3.08 -4.42
CA ALA A 251 32.90 -3.14 -3.66
C ALA A 251 32.10 -1.82 -3.78
N LEU A 252 32.79 -0.67 -3.77
CA LEU A 252 32.17 0.66 -3.89
C LEU A 252 31.48 0.87 -5.26
N THR A 253 31.81 0.05 -6.26
CA THR A 253 31.24 0.11 -7.62
C THR A 253 30.24 -1.03 -7.93
N LYS A 254 29.79 -1.78 -6.91
CA LYS A 254 28.89 -2.95 -7.07
C LYS A 254 27.92 -3.14 -5.91
N GLU A 255 28.40 -2.93 -4.70
CA GLU A 255 27.68 -3.20 -3.45
C GLU A 255 27.32 -1.92 -2.71
N GLY A 256 27.86 -0.78 -3.14
CA GLY A 256 27.49 0.55 -2.66
C GLY A 256 28.43 1.14 -1.60
N LEU A 257 28.15 2.40 -1.25
CA LEU A 257 28.98 3.20 -0.34
C LEU A 257 28.86 2.75 1.12
N LEU A 258 27.65 2.38 1.53
CA LEU A 258 27.29 2.01 2.89
C LEU A 258 26.84 0.54 2.97
N ILE A 259 26.75 0.05 4.20
CA ILE A 259 25.97 -1.14 4.56
C ILE A 259 24.70 -0.72 5.31
N ALA A 260 23.88 -1.70 5.68
CA ALA A 260 22.71 -1.49 6.53
C ALA A 260 23.10 -0.78 7.86
N GLY A 261 22.23 0.10 8.37
CA GLY A 261 22.50 0.97 9.53
C GLY A 261 23.45 2.12 9.19
N ASN A 262 23.53 2.46 7.90
CA ASN A 262 24.33 3.51 7.28
C ASN A 262 25.80 3.56 7.72
N GLN A 263 26.34 2.42 8.16
CA GLN A 263 27.76 2.27 8.49
C GLN A 263 28.59 2.18 7.19
N PRO A 264 29.85 2.66 7.17
CA PRO A 264 30.65 2.66 5.95
C PRO A 264 31.04 1.24 5.52
N ARG A 265 30.91 0.91 4.22
CA ARG A 265 31.25 -0.43 3.70
C ARG A 265 32.73 -0.79 3.90
N MET A 266 33.61 0.20 3.83
CA MET A 266 35.04 0.04 4.11
C MET A 266 35.37 0.68 5.46
N ALA A 267 35.68 -0.14 6.47
CA ALA A 267 36.03 0.34 7.81
C ALA A 267 37.39 1.07 7.87
N ASP A 268 38.34 0.71 7.00
CA ASP A 268 39.61 1.42 6.85
C ASP A 268 39.40 2.70 6.01
N MET A 269 39.33 3.82 6.71
CA MET A 269 39.14 5.15 6.12
C MET A 269 40.36 5.68 5.34
N ALA A 270 41.56 5.08 5.47
CA ALA A 270 42.70 5.38 4.62
C ALA A 270 42.62 4.59 3.31
N ALA A 271 42.27 3.31 3.38
CA ALA A 271 41.99 2.49 2.19
C ALA A 271 40.82 3.04 1.38
N PHE A 272 39.73 3.47 2.04
CA PHE A 272 38.57 4.09 1.41
C PHE A 272 38.93 5.34 0.58
N ARG A 273 39.66 6.30 1.17
CA ARG A 273 40.23 7.46 0.45
C ARG A 273 41.07 7.01 -0.73
N GLY A 274 41.90 5.98 -0.49
CA GLY A 274 42.75 5.33 -1.49
C GLY A 274 42.01 4.71 -2.67
N CYS A 275 40.68 4.56 -2.63
CA CYS A 275 39.89 4.12 -3.78
C CYS A 275 39.59 5.23 -4.79
N PHE A 276 39.68 6.51 -4.41
CA PHE A 276 39.34 7.63 -5.28
C PHE A 276 40.53 8.01 -6.18
N VAL A 277 40.23 8.35 -7.43
CA VAL A 277 41.21 8.94 -8.38
C VAL A 277 41.55 10.38 -7.97
N ASP A 278 40.58 11.13 -7.46
CA ASP A 278 40.77 12.45 -6.85
C ASP A 278 40.79 12.34 -5.32
N ALA A 279 41.93 12.69 -4.70
CA ALA A 279 42.10 12.60 -3.26
C ALA A 279 41.21 13.59 -2.47
N SER A 280 40.88 14.75 -3.03
CA SER A 280 39.98 15.73 -2.38
C SER A 280 38.53 15.24 -2.37
N LEU A 281 38.12 14.53 -3.43
CA LEU A 281 36.82 13.86 -3.48
C LEU A 281 36.77 12.68 -2.49
N GLY A 282 37.86 11.93 -2.33
CA GLY A 282 38.00 10.88 -1.32
C GLY A 282 37.88 11.40 0.11
N GLU A 283 38.52 12.52 0.46
CA GLU A 283 38.32 13.19 1.77
C GLU A 283 36.87 13.65 1.97
N LYS A 284 36.25 14.24 0.95
CA LYS A 284 34.86 14.70 1.01
C LYS A 284 33.89 13.56 1.32
N TYR A 285 34.01 12.43 0.61
CA TYR A 285 33.17 11.26 0.88
C TYR A 285 33.49 10.61 2.22
N ALA A 286 34.77 10.56 2.65
CA ALA A 286 35.15 10.00 3.95
C ALA A 286 34.52 10.80 5.11
N ALA A 287 34.54 12.13 5.04
CA ALA A 287 33.88 13.00 6.02
C ALA A 287 32.35 12.83 6.00
N PHE A 288 31.76 12.68 4.82
CA PHE A 288 30.31 12.49 4.64
C PHE A 288 29.81 11.16 5.22
N VAL A 289 30.42 10.01 4.89
CA VAL A 289 29.99 8.71 5.44
C VAL A 289 30.19 8.61 6.95
N THR A 290 31.24 9.25 7.48
CA THR A 290 31.43 9.34 8.94
C THR A 290 30.26 10.09 9.59
N ARG A 291 29.83 11.22 9.01
CA ARG A 291 28.69 12.00 9.53
C ARG A 291 27.34 11.30 9.41
N LEU A 292 27.13 10.45 8.39
CA LEU A 292 25.92 9.61 8.30
C LEU A 292 25.92 8.53 9.39
N ALA A 293 26.99 7.74 9.48
CA ALA A 293 27.16 6.69 10.48
C ALA A 293 27.14 7.21 11.93
N ASP A 294 27.47 8.48 12.13
CA ASP A 294 27.38 9.18 13.41
C ASP A 294 25.95 9.52 13.87
N GLY A 295 25.01 9.66 12.93
CA GLY A 295 23.63 10.10 13.17
C GLY A 295 22.63 8.95 13.42
N GLU A 296 22.81 7.83 12.72
CA GLU A 296 21.91 6.67 12.73
C GLU A 296 21.67 6.09 14.14
N LYS A 297 20.42 5.78 14.47
CA LYS A 297 20.00 5.07 15.70
C LYS A 297 19.07 3.91 15.38
N TYR A 298 19.14 2.85 16.19
CA TYR A 298 18.09 1.85 16.29
C TYR A 298 16.81 2.48 16.86
N VAL A 299 15.64 1.88 16.63
CA VAL A 299 14.33 2.40 17.07
C VAL A 299 14.13 2.51 18.59
N ASP A 300 15.06 2.02 19.41
CA ASP A 300 15.11 2.27 20.86
C ASP A 300 15.94 3.51 21.28
N GLY A 301 16.53 4.21 20.32
CA GLY A 301 17.36 5.41 20.49
C GLY A 301 18.86 5.12 20.64
N THR A 302 19.29 3.86 20.65
CA THR A 302 20.71 3.49 20.70
C THR A 302 21.40 3.86 19.37
N PRO A 303 22.48 4.67 19.35
CA PRO A 303 23.22 4.97 18.13
C PRO A 303 23.82 3.71 17.49
N VAL A 304 23.67 3.52 16.18
CA VAL A 304 24.07 2.27 15.50
C VAL A 304 25.57 2.01 15.65
N LYS A 305 26.39 3.05 15.59
CA LYS A 305 27.84 2.99 15.87
C LYS A 305 28.24 2.45 17.25
N ALA A 306 27.31 2.29 18.19
CA ALA A 306 27.56 1.73 19.52
C ALA A 306 27.52 0.19 19.55
N ASP A 307 26.81 -0.46 18.63
CA ASP A 307 26.80 -1.92 18.44
C ASP A 307 26.70 -2.29 16.94
N PRO A 308 27.64 -1.79 16.10
CA PRO A 308 27.42 -1.66 14.67
C PRO A 308 27.26 -3.03 13.97
N PRO A 309 26.37 -3.10 12.97
CA PRO A 309 26.29 -4.25 12.08
C PRO A 309 27.63 -4.45 11.36
N VAL A 310 28.00 -5.70 11.13
CA VAL A 310 29.27 -6.06 10.49
C VAL A 310 29.05 -6.87 9.22
N LEU A 311 29.94 -6.69 8.24
CA LEU A 311 30.04 -7.61 7.11
C LEU A 311 30.74 -8.89 7.55
N GLU A 312 30.08 -10.02 7.28
CA GLU A 312 30.65 -11.37 7.39
C GLU A 312 30.82 -11.96 5.99
N HIS A 313 32.06 -12.31 5.62
CA HIS A 313 32.36 -13.05 4.39
C HIS A 313 31.96 -14.53 4.56
N ILE A 314 30.76 -14.91 4.14
CA ILE A 314 30.24 -16.27 4.26
C ILE A 314 30.67 -17.10 3.05
N THR A 315 31.55 -18.07 3.26
CA THR A 315 31.86 -19.12 2.26
C THR A 315 30.97 -20.35 2.48
N THR A 316 30.20 -20.75 1.46
CA THR A 316 29.37 -21.96 1.53
C THR A 316 30.22 -23.23 1.41
N ALA A 317 29.67 -24.37 1.85
CA ALA A 317 30.27 -25.69 1.63
C ALA A 317 30.44 -26.06 0.13
N GLY A 318 29.79 -25.33 -0.79
CA GLY A 318 29.98 -25.44 -2.23
C GLY A 318 31.06 -24.52 -2.82
N GLY A 319 31.84 -23.83 -1.96
CA GLY A 319 32.93 -22.95 -2.38
C GLY A 319 32.52 -21.56 -2.88
N SER A 320 31.23 -21.20 -2.83
CA SER A 320 30.78 -19.85 -3.17
C SER A 320 30.86 -18.92 -1.96
N SER A 321 31.58 -17.80 -2.06
CA SER A 321 31.54 -16.73 -1.07
C SER A 321 30.45 -15.68 -1.40
N PHE A 322 29.90 -15.07 -0.36
CA PHE A 322 29.09 -13.86 -0.44
C PHE A 322 29.14 -13.11 0.91
N ASP A 323 28.89 -11.81 0.87
CA ASP A 323 28.93 -10.98 2.06
C ASP A 323 27.52 -10.85 2.66
N ALA A 324 27.43 -10.98 3.99
CA ALA A 324 26.19 -10.83 4.73
C ALA A 324 26.36 -9.76 5.81
N VAL A 325 25.38 -8.86 5.93
CA VAL A 325 25.28 -7.99 7.09
C VAL A 325 24.79 -8.81 8.28
N GLN A 326 25.50 -8.74 9.40
CA GLN A 326 25.14 -9.37 10.68
C GLN A 326 24.89 -8.30 11.73
N PHE A 327 23.65 -8.24 12.22
CA PHE A 327 23.22 -7.37 13.30
C PHE A 327 23.54 -7.99 14.66
N LYS A 328 23.96 -7.15 15.61
CA LYS A 328 24.25 -7.53 17.00
C LYS A 328 23.25 -6.93 17.99
N HIS A 329 22.75 -5.73 17.66
CA HIS A 329 21.78 -5.02 18.48
C HIS A 329 20.57 -5.89 18.80
N ARG A 330 20.18 -5.89 20.08
CA ARG A 330 19.18 -6.78 20.62
C ARG A 330 17.89 -6.04 20.93
N ASP A 331 16.87 -6.26 20.11
CA ASP A 331 15.52 -5.70 20.27
C ASP A 331 15.04 -5.63 21.74
N THR A 332 15.01 -4.41 22.26
CA THR A 332 14.59 -4.06 23.61
C THR A 332 13.07 -3.84 23.70
N GLN A 333 12.35 -3.72 22.59
CA GLN A 333 10.95 -3.27 22.58
C GLN A 333 9.99 -4.25 23.26
N ARG A 334 8.97 -3.70 23.91
CA ARG A 334 7.92 -4.43 24.64
C ARG A 334 6.55 -3.82 24.31
N GLY A 335 5.49 -4.55 24.69
CA GLY A 335 4.11 -4.13 24.43
C GLY A 335 3.52 -4.70 23.12
N PRO A 336 2.25 -4.39 22.83
CA PRO A 336 1.51 -5.02 21.73
C PRO A 336 1.86 -4.46 20.35
N ILE A 337 2.41 -3.25 20.24
CA ILE A 337 2.83 -2.66 18.96
C ILE A 337 4.34 -2.39 19.02
N ARG A 338 5.08 -2.98 18.09
CA ARG A 338 6.52 -2.79 17.90
C ARG A 338 6.76 -2.29 16.48
N VAL A 339 7.62 -1.28 16.33
CA VAL A 339 7.94 -0.62 15.05
C VAL A 339 9.42 -0.85 14.78
N TYR A 340 9.81 -1.09 13.54
CA TYR A 340 11.19 -1.32 13.12
C TYR A 340 11.41 -0.70 11.74
N PHE A 341 12.63 -0.23 11.49
CA PHE A 341 13.03 0.38 10.22
C PHE A 341 14.17 -0.42 9.55
N SER A 342 14.14 -0.52 8.22
CA SER A 342 15.07 -1.36 7.47
C SER A 342 16.34 -0.62 7.08
N GLY A 343 17.46 -1.30 7.30
CA GLY A 343 18.75 -0.67 7.50
C GLY A 343 19.30 -1.13 8.83
N GLU A 344 18.64 -0.80 9.91
CA GLU A 344 19.17 -0.85 11.27
C GLU A 344 18.55 -1.97 12.12
N ASP A 345 17.23 -2.12 12.15
CA ASP A 345 16.56 -2.93 13.18
C ASP A 345 16.47 -4.45 12.87
N ASP A 346 17.22 -4.97 11.90
CA ASP A 346 17.15 -6.35 11.39
C ASP A 346 15.71 -6.83 11.15
N VAL A 347 14.98 -6.12 10.28
CA VAL A 347 13.59 -6.43 9.92
C VAL A 347 13.39 -7.89 9.48
N GLU A 348 14.41 -8.51 8.86
CA GLU A 348 14.40 -9.95 8.51
C GLU A 348 14.31 -10.82 9.77
N TYR A 349 15.20 -10.61 10.75
CA TYR A 349 15.14 -11.31 12.03
C TYR A 349 13.80 -11.08 12.74
N GLN A 350 13.24 -9.86 12.71
CA GLN A 350 11.96 -9.59 13.36
C GLN A 350 10.82 -10.44 12.76
N MET A 351 10.76 -10.55 11.43
CA MET A 351 9.78 -11.40 10.73
C MET A 351 10.02 -12.90 11.01
N ILE A 352 11.28 -13.34 10.99
CA ILE A 352 11.67 -14.72 11.30
C ILE A 352 11.33 -15.10 12.74
N ARG A 353 11.47 -14.18 13.70
CA ARG A 353 11.19 -14.40 15.13
C ARG A 353 9.71 -14.69 15.37
N GLU A 354 8.79 -13.91 14.80
CA GLU A 354 7.36 -14.17 14.95
C GLU A 354 6.94 -15.46 14.22
N MET A 355 7.49 -15.76 13.03
CA MET A 355 7.26 -17.04 12.36
C MET A 355 7.72 -18.23 13.21
N ARG A 356 8.92 -18.15 13.80
CA ARG A 356 9.47 -19.24 14.64
C ARG A 356 8.65 -19.50 15.90
N ALA A 357 7.91 -18.51 16.43
CA ALA A 357 7.02 -18.72 17.57
C ALA A 357 5.91 -19.76 17.30
N LEU A 358 5.44 -19.87 16.05
CA LEU A 358 4.39 -20.82 15.65
C LEU A 358 4.83 -22.30 15.74
N GLN A 359 6.15 -22.54 15.75
CA GLN A 359 6.73 -23.88 15.73
C GLN A 359 6.55 -24.63 17.07
N GLY A 360 6.07 -23.94 18.12
CA GLY A 360 5.76 -24.55 19.42
C GLY A 360 4.41 -25.29 19.50
N ALA A 361 3.48 -25.00 18.59
CA ALA A 361 2.14 -25.62 18.59
C ALA A 361 1.57 -25.73 17.16
N PRO A 362 2.25 -26.40 16.21
CA PRO A 362 2.00 -26.21 14.78
C PRO A 362 0.58 -26.58 14.33
N GLY A 363 0.03 -27.72 14.77
CA GLY A 363 -1.35 -28.13 14.45
C GLY A 363 -2.46 -27.25 15.06
N GLU A 364 -2.09 -26.31 15.95
CA GLU A 364 -2.97 -25.29 16.53
C GLU A 364 -2.43 -23.87 16.18
N SER A 365 -1.66 -23.74 15.09
CA SER A 365 -1.09 -22.48 14.61
C SER A 365 -1.34 -22.27 13.11
N PHE A 366 -1.33 -21.01 12.67
CA PHE A 366 -1.53 -20.63 11.28
C PHE A 366 -0.69 -19.41 10.88
N ALA A 367 -0.45 -19.27 9.58
CA ALA A 367 0.34 -18.20 9.01
C ALA A 367 -0.17 -17.83 7.60
N PHE A 368 -0.80 -16.67 7.47
CA PHE A 368 -1.33 -16.14 6.22
C PHE A 368 -0.47 -14.95 5.77
N PHE A 369 0.03 -14.92 4.53
CA PHE A 369 1.02 -13.94 4.03
C PHE A 369 0.62 -13.32 2.68
N SER A 370 0.22 -12.05 2.62
CA SER A 370 -0.02 -11.34 1.36
C SER A 370 1.17 -10.46 0.99
N THR A 371 1.83 -10.79 -0.12
CA THR A 371 3.03 -10.08 -0.58
C THR A 371 3.08 -9.98 -2.10
N ASN A 372 3.47 -8.80 -2.61
CA ASN A 372 3.80 -8.60 -4.02
C ASN A 372 5.03 -9.43 -4.46
N PHE A 373 6.06 -9.51 -3.61
CA PHE A 373 7.33 -10.19 -3.89
C PHE A 373 7.84 -11.01 -2.70
N LEU A 374 8.49 -12.14 -2.98
CA LEU A 374 9.11 -13.04 -1.99
C LEU A 374 10.44 -13.59 -2.54
N THR A 375 11.46 -12.73 -2.64
CA THR A 375 12.81 -13.13 -3.09
C THR A 375 13.74 -13.53 -1.95
N ASN A 376 13.44 -13.13 -0.70
CA ASN A 376 14.35 -13.38 0.40
C ASN A 376 14.42 -14.88 0.72
N SER A 377 15.59 -15.48 0.46
CA SER A 377 15.75 -16.93 0.61
C SER A 377 15.66 -17.44 2.05
N ARG A 378 15.95 -16.60 3.06
CA ARG A 378 15.83 -16.95 4.49
C ARG A 378 14.35 -16.98 4.91
N LEU A 379 13.58 -15.94 4.56
CA LEU A 379 12.11 -15.90 4.79
C LEU A 379 11.41 -17.09 4.12
N VAL A 380 11.74 -17.39 2.85
CA VAL A 380 11.21 -18.55 2.11
C VAL A 380 11.47 -19.88 2.83
N ARG A 381 12.67 -20.06 3.42
CA ARG A 381 13.00 -21.29 4.16
C ARG A 381 12.22 -21.43 5.46
N GLU A 382 11.98 -20.34 6.19
CA GLU A 382 11.14 -20.40 7.40
C GLU A 382 9.68 -20.67 7.05
N ILE A 383 9.11 -20.04 6.00
CA ILE A 383 7.73 -20.33 5.54
C ILE A 383 7.59 -21.80 5.10
N ALA A 384 8.58 -22.35 4.37
CA ALA A 384 8.62 -23.78 4.05
C ALA A 384 8.66 -24.65 5.33
N LYS A 385 9.47 -24.28 6.32
CA LYS A 385 9.55 -24.99 7.60
C LYS A 385 8.24 -24.95 8.39
N LEU A 386 7.46 -23.86 8.31
CA LEU A 386 6.12 -23.79 8.93
C LEU A 386 5.18 -24.84 8.32
N LYS A 387 5.12 -24.91 6.98
CA LYS A 387 4.39 -25.96 6.24
C LYS A 387 4.81 -27.36 6.68
N ASP A 388 6.10 -27.65 6.66
CA ASP A 388 6.63 -28.99 6.93
C ASP A 388 6.41 -29.45 8.39
N LEU A 389 6.24 -28.51 9.33
CA LEU A 389 5.85 -28.77 10.72
C LEU A 389 4.33 -28.94 10.91
N GLY A 390 3.52 -28.65 9.89
CA GLY A 390 2.05 -28.74 9.96
C GLY A 390 1.33 -27.46 10.39
N VAL A 391 1.99 -26.30 10.36
CA VAL A 391 1.32 -24.99 10.55
C VAL A 391 0.39 -24.73 9.37
N TYR A 392 -0.84 -24.27 9.63
CA TYR A 392 -1.81 -23.98 8.57
C TYR A 392 -1.38 -22.73 7.79
N THR A 393 -0.69 -22.94 6.67
CA THR A 393 0.10 -21.90 5.99
C THR A 393 -0.53 -21.53 4.65
N ARG A 394 -0.63 -20.22 4.38
CA ARG A 394 -1.19 -19.64 3.15
C ARG A 394 -0.34 -18.45 2.70
N VAL A 395 0.16 -18.45 1.47
CA VAL A 395 0.89 -17.32 0.87
C VAL A 395 0.15 -16.86 -0.38
N PHE A 396 -0.07 -15.56 -0.51
CA PHE A 396 -1.04 -14.95 -1.42
C PHE A 396 -0.30 -14.12 -2.48
N PHE A 397 -0.31 -14.56 -3.75
CA PHE A 397 0.33 -13.87 -4.89
C PHE A 397 -0.61 -13.61 -6.07
N ASP A 398 -0.39 -12.47 -6.74
CA ASP A 398 -1.02 -12.10 -8.01
C ASP A 398 -0.35 -12.77 -9.22
N ARG A 399 -1.16 -13.41 -10.08
CA ARG A 399 -0.74 -13.96 -11.37
C ARG A 399 -0.44 -12.89 -12.42
N GLY A 400 -1.03 -11.70 -12.34
CA GLY A 400 -0.73 -10.59 -13.25
C GLY A 400 0.76 -10.22 -13.27
N ARG A 401 1.50 -10.59 -12.22
CA ARG A 401 2.96 -10.51 -12.16
C ARG A 401 3.72 -11.61 -12.89
N PHE A 402 3.12 -12.72 -13.33
CA PHE A 402 3.86 -13.86 -13.87
C PHE A 402 4.61 -13.54 -15.18
N GLU A 403 4.16 -12.54 -15.93
CA GLU A 403 4.81 -12.04 -17.14
C GLU A 403 5.84 -10.93 -16.85
N ASP A 404 5.89 -10.40 -15.62
CA ASP A 404 6.91 -9.47 -15.13
C ASP A 404 8.24 -10.23 -14.96
N PRO A 405 9.32 -9.90 -15.71
CA PRO A 405 10.60 -10.59 -15.60
C PRO A 405 11.14 -10.63 -14.16
N ASN A 406 10.86 -9.59 -13.36
CA ASN A 406 11.27 -9.50 -11.96
C ASN A 406 10.55 -10.53 -11.07
N PHE A 407 9.33 -10.94 -11.44
CA PHE A 407 8.60 -12.01 -10.77
C PHE A 407 9.07 -13.40 -11.22
N THR A 408 9.44 -13.58 -12.49
CA THR A 408 9.93 -14.89 -12.97
C THR A 408 11.17 -15.37 -12.21
N SER A 409 12.02 -14.43 -11.75
CA SER A 409 13.16 -14.72 -10.88
C SER A 409 12.79 -15.43 -9.56
N GLN A 410 11.53 -15.29 -9.12
CA GLN A 410 11.02 -15.72 -7.84
C GLN A 410 10.45 -17.15 -7.89
N PHE A 411 10.24 -17.73 -9.08
CA PHE A 411 9.71 -19.09 -9.20
C PHE A 411 10.55 -20.15 -8.45
N TYR A 412 11.87 -19.94 -8.28
CA TYR A 412 12.72 -20.79 -7.43
C TYR A 412 12.47 -20.65 -5.92
N ALA A 413 12.04 -19.47 -5.47
CA ALA A 413 11.58 -19.27 -4.09
C ALA A 413 10.21 -19.93 -3.89
N LEU A 414 9.29 -19.73 -4.84
CA LEU A 414 7.93 -20.25 -4.75
C LEU A 414 7.85 -21.77 -4.88
N SER A 415 8.67 -22.41 -5.72
CA SER A 415 8.63 -23.87 -5.92
C SER A 415 8.98 -24.64 -4.63
N LYS A 416 9.81 -24.07 -3.75
CA LYS A 416 10.11 -24.62 -2.41
C LYS A 416 8.89 -24.67 -1.49
N LEU A 417 7.92 -23.79 -1.71
CA LEU A 417 6.65 -23.77 -0.98
C LEU A 417 5.61 -24.75 -1.60
N GLY A 418 5.91 -25.32 -2.77
CA GLY A 418 5.06 -26.22 -3.54
C GLY A 418 4.43 -25.59 -4.79
N PHE A 419 4.78 -24.36 -5.16
CA PHE A 419 4.24 -23.72 -6.37
C PHE A 419 4.64 -24.46 -7.65
N THR A 420 3.66 -24.69 -8.52
CA THR A 420 3.80 -25.24 -9.88
C THR A 420 3.29 -24.23 -10.90
N TYR A 421 3.92 -24.19 -12.08
CA TYR A 421 3.69 -23.14 -13.07
C TYR A 421 2.76 -23.61 -14.19
N GLY A 422 1.80 -22.77 -14.60
CA GLY A 422 1.02 -23.01 -15.81
C GLY A 422 -0.34 -22.32 -15.83
N LEU A 423 -0.97 -22.36 -17.00
CA LEU A 423 -2.42 -22.25 -17.22
C LEU A 423 -2.78 -23.07 -18.48
N GLY A 424 -4.04 -23.47 -18.58
CA GLY A 424 -4.51 -24.35 -19.66
C GLY A 424 -3.91 -25.76 -19.59
N SER A 425 -3.87 -26.44 -20.74
CA SER A 425 -3.55 -27.88 -20.85
C SER A 425 -2.06 -28.24 -20.67
N GLN A 426 -1.24 -27.32 -20.17
CA GLN A 426 0.20 -27.46 -19.97
C GLN A 426 0.61 -26.95 -18.58
N LYS A 427 0.18 -27.66 -17.52
CA LYS A 427 0.70 -27.47 -16.16
C LYS A 427 2.09 -28.08 -16.07
N VAL A 428 3.04 -27.42 -15.42
CA VAL A 428 4.39 -27.94 -15.20
C VAL A 428 4.88 -27.78 -13.76
N LYS A 429 5.43 -28.87 -13.23
CA LYS A 429 6.21 -28.90 -11.99
C LYS A 429 7.66 -28.54 -12.33
N VAL A 430 8.27 -27.68 -11.50
CA VAL A 430 9.67 -27.26 -11.66
C VAL A 430 10.49 -27.82 -10.50
N GLU A 431 11.39 -28.75 -10.80
CA GLU A 431 12.19 -29.49 -9.84
C GLU A 431 13.68 -29.16 -10.05
N GLN A 432 14.45 -29.03 -8.96
CA GLN A 432 15.90 -28.83 -9.08
C GLN A 432 16.57 -30.15 -9.49
N GLY A 433 17.32 -30.13 -10.59
CA GLY A 433 18.17 -31.24 -11.01
C GLY A 433 19.55 -31.18 -10.35
N GLU A 434 20.50 -31.96 -10.86
CA GLU A 434 21.88 -31.90 -10.38
C GLU A 434 22.53 -30.54 -10.69
N GLY A 435 23.24 -29.98 -9.71
CA GLY A 435 23.91 -28.68 -9.81
C GLY A 435 22.93 -27.51 -10.02
N ARG A 436 23.05 -26.86 -11.18
CA ARG A 436 22.23 -25.71 -11.61
C ARG A 436 21.19 -26.07 -12.69
N THR A 437 20.96 -27.36 -12.94
CA THR A 437 19.97 -27.82 -13.91
C THR A 437 18.56 -27.84 -13.32
N TRP A 438 17.54 -27.72 -14.18
CA TRP A 438 16.13 -27.73 -13.79
C TRP A 438 15.39 -28.78 -14.60
N ARG A 439 14.62 -29.63 -13.92
CA ARG A 439 13.70 -30.58 -14.54
C ARG A 439 12.31 -29.97 -14.55
N ILE A 440 11.79 -29.74 -15.75
CA ILE A 440 10.41 -29.31 -15.95
C ILE A 440 9.60 -30.55 -16.35
N SER A 441 8.65 -30.95 -15.50
CA SER A 441 7.82 -32.15 -15.69
C SER A 441 6.35 -31.73 -15.84
N ARG A 442 5.64 -32.32 -16.82
CA ARG A 442 4.24 -31.97 -17.11
C ARG A 442 3.29 -32.67 -16.13
N LEU A 443 2.30 -31.93 -15.64
CA LEU A 443 1.23 -32.43 -14.76
C LEU A 443 -0.06 -32.59 -15.55
N ASP A 444 -0.87 -33.60 -15.20
CA ASP A 444 -2.16 -33.86 -15.85
C ASP A 444 -3.25 -32.89 -15.36
N GLU A 445 -4.23 -32.61 -16.22
CA GLU A 445 -5.22 -31.56 -15.97
C GLU A 445 -6.09 -31.78 -14.71
N ARG A 446 -6.25 -33.03 -14.27
CA ARG A 446 -7.26 -33.46 -13.30
C ARG A 446 -6.88 -33.41 -11.81
N GLU A 447 -5.62 -33.20 -11.46
CA GLU A 447 -5.16 -33.35 -10.05
C GLU A 447 -5.57 -32.18 -9.12
N ASP A 448 -6.16 -31.11 -9.64
CA ASP A 448 -5.97 -29.77 -9.07
C ASP A 448 -6.97 -29.22 -8.06
N GLU A 449 -8.18 -29.76 -7.85
CA GLU A 449 -9.01 -29.25 -6.74
C GLU A 449 -8.34 -29.54 -5.39
N ASP A 450 -7.95 -30.79 -5.16
CA ASP A 450 -7.30 -31.19 -3.91
C ASP A 450 -5.82 -30.71 -3.87
N SER A 451 -5.15 -30.47 -5.02
CA SER A 451 -3.85 -29.78 -5.07
C SER A 451 -3.98 -28.30 -4.67
N LEU A 452 -4.96 -27.56 -5.17
CA LEU A 452 -5.17 -26.15 -4.81
C LEU A 452 -5.61 -26.01 -3.34
N GLU A 453 -6.35 -26.97 -2.78
CA GLU A 453 -6.69 -26.99 -1.36
C GLU A 453 -5.49 -27.25 -0.44
N SER A 454 -4.52 -28.06 -0.88
CA SER A 454 -3.33 -28.46 -0.10
C SER A 454 -2.09 -27.58 -0.34
N ASN A 455 -2.06 -26.83 -1.44
CA ASN A 455 -0.96 -25.92 -1.76
C ASN A 455 -0.91 -24.74 -0.79
N VAL A 456 0.28 -24.53 -0.21
CA VAL A 456 0.57 -23.38 0.67
C VAL A 456 0.63 -22.07 -0.11
N VAL A 457 1.03 -22.11 -1.38
CA VAL A 457 0.96 -20.95 -2.26
C VAL A 457 -0.41 -20.89 -2.93
N SER A 458 -1.20 -19.89 -2.55
CA SER A 458 -2.42 -19.48 -3.22
C SER A 458 -2.09 -18.39 -4.23
N VAL A 459 -2.19 -18.73 -5.51
CA VAL A 459 -2.06 -17.77 -6.62
C VAL A 459 -3.45 -17.36 -7.09
N PHE A 460 -3.61 -16.08 -7.37
CA PHE A 460 -4.83 -15.44 -7.87
C PHE A 460 -4.72 -15.22 -9.36
N ASP A 461 -5.71 -15.67 -10.13
CA ASP A 461 -5.80 -15.22 -11.51
C ASP A 461 -6.29 -13.77 -11.56
N ASN A 462 -5.72 -12.97 -12.45
CA ASN A 462 -6.00 -11.54 -12.56
C ASN A 462 -6.39 -11.09 -13.99
N ASP A 463 -6.76 -12.07 -14.84
CA ASP A 463 -7.49 -11.84 -16.09
C ASP A 463 -8.81 -11.03 -15.90
N LEU A 464 -9.24 -10.81 -14.64
CA LEU A 464 -10.43 -10.04 -14.27
C LEU A 464 -10.24 -8.51 -14.25
N SER A 465 -9.03 -7.99 -13.98
CA SER A 465 -8.80 -6.55 -13.78
C SER A 465 -7.94 -5.89 -14.87
N GLY A 466 -7.09 -6.65 -15.56
CA GLY A 466 -6.24 -6.16 -16.65
C GLY A 466 -5.01 -5.39 -16.14
N LYS A 467 -4.73 -4.21 -16.71
CA LYS A 467 -3.51 -3.43 -16.40
C LYS A 467 -3.50 -2.71 -15.03
N TYR A 468 -4.59 -2.77 -14.28
CA TYR A 468 -4.75 -2.14 -12.96
C TYR A 468 -5.41 -3.13 -12.01
N GLY A 469 -5.07 -3.13 -10.72
CA GLY A 469 -5.62 -4.09 -9.75
C GLY A 469 -4.66 -5.23 -9.39
N ALA A 470 -3.34 -5.00 -9.41
CA ALA A 470 -2.36 -5.99 -8.95
C ALA A 470 -2.44 -6.19 -7.44
N ASN A 471 -2.09 -7.38 -6.92
CA ASN A 471 -1.90 -7.53 -5.47
C ASN A 471 -0.56 -6.94 -5.06
N HIS A 472 -0.61 -5.74 -4.48
CA HIS A 472 0.56 -5.01 -4.01
C HIS A 472 0.66 -4.97 -2.48
N ASN A 473 -0.21 -5.69 -1.75
CA ASN A 473 -0.15 -5.84 -0.30
C ASN A 473 1.18 -6.42 0.20
N LYS A 474 1.51 -6.12 1.47
CA LYS A 474 2.80 -6.41 2.12
C LYS A 474 2.61 -6.72 3.61
N TYR A 475 1.76 -7.70 3.93
CA TYR A 475 1.38 -8.02 5.31
C TYR A 475 1.23 -9.53 5.56
N ALA A 476 1.25 -9.94 6.82
CA ALA A 476 0.94 -11.30 7.24
C ALA A 476 0.14 -11.30 8.54
N VAL A 477 -0.77 -12.27 8.68
CA VAL A 477 -1.46 -12.55 9.95
C VAL A 477 -1.07 -13.95 10.43
N LEU A 478 -0.45 -13.98 11.60
CA LEU A 478 0.03 -15.18 12.27
C LEU A 478 -0.85 -15.44 13.50
N GLY A 479 -1.14 -16.71 13.79
CA GLY A 479 -1.92 -17.09 14.96
C GLY A 479 -1.39 -18.37 15.60
N THR A 480 -1.32 -18.41 16.93
CA THR A 480 -0.93 -19.62 17.68
C THR A 480 -1.71 -19.71 18.99
N LYS A 481 -2.10 -20.93 19.37
CA LYS A 481 -2.90 -21.17 20.57
C LYS A 481 -2.04 -21.13 21.84
N GLY A 482 -2.35 -20.19 22.73
CA GLY A 482 -1.73 -20.03 24.03
C GLY A 482 -2.14 -21.11 25.04
N ALA A 483 -1.41 -21.17 26.16
CA ALA A 483 -1.69 -22.11 27.25
C ALA A 483 -3.01 -21.83 28.00
N ASP A 484 -3.61 -20.66 27.81
CA ASP A 484 -4.96 -20.30 28.26
C ASP A 484 -6.06 -20.77 27.29
N GLY A 485 -5.69 -21.42 26.19
CA GLY A 485 -6.58 -21.92 25.14
C GLY A 485 -6.99 -20.86 24.10
N LYS A 486 -6.62 -19.59 24.28
CA LYS A 486 -6.92 -18.50 23.32
C LYS A 486 -5.88 -18.45 22.21
N TYR A 487 -6.27 -17.92 21.05
CA TYR A 487 -5.31 -17.63 19.99
C TYR A 487 -4.60 -16.30 20.24
N LYS A 488 -3.27 -16.35 20.41
CA LYS A 488 -2.43 -15.16 20.27
C LYS A 488 -2.30 -14.84 18.79
N LEU A 489 -2.78 -13.66 18.39
CA LEU A 489 -2.75 -13.17 17.03
C LEU A 489 -1.68 -12.09 16.86
N THR A 490 -0.97 -12.12 15.73
CA THR A 490 0.06 -11.14 15.34
C THR A 490 -0.16 -10.73 13.89
N LEU A 491 -0.47 -9.46 13.66
CA LEU A 491 -0.40 -8.82 12.35
C LEU A 491 1.03 -8.26 12.16
N ILE A 492 1.66 -8.62 11.05
CA ILE A 492 2.90 -7.99 10.55
C ILE A 492 2.48 -7.16 9.33
N ASN A 493 2.77 -5.87 9.31
CA ASN A 493 2.41 -4.97 8.20
C ASN A 493 3.45 -3.85 8.06
N GLY A 494 3.51 -3.18 6.91
CA GLY A 494 4.43 -2.07 6.66
C GLY A 494 4.61 -1.79 5.17
N SER A 495 5.67 -1.07 4.83
CA SER A 495 6.08 -0.87 3.43
C SER A 495 6.98 -1.99 2.89
N ALA A 496 7.61 -2.76 3.79
CA ALA A 496 8.61 -3.78 3.48
C ALA A 496 8.05 -4.94 2.62
N ASN A 497 8.63 -5.15 1.43
CA ASN A 497 8.44 -6.39 0.67
C ASN A 497 9.21 -7.56 1.35
N TRP A 498 8.84 -8.80 1.03
CA TRP A 498 9.54 -10.00 1.54
C TRP A 498 10.79 -10.32 0.68
N SER A 499 11.55 -9.28 0.32
CA SER A 499 12.66 -9.30 -0.65
C SER A 499 13.99 -8.91 0.00
N SER A 500 15.11 -9.36 -0.56
CA SER A 500 16.44 -9.05 0.02
C SER A 500 16.72 -7.54 0.11
N GLY A 501 16.35 -6.77 -0.93
CA GLY A 501 16.54 -5.31 -0.95
C GLY A 501 15.76 -4.58 0.15
N ALA A 502 14.51 -4.99 0.41
CA ALA A 502 13.69 -4.45 1.50
C ALA A 502 14.21 -4.81 2.91
N MET A 503 15.10 -5.78 3.04
CA MET A 503 15.73 -6.15 4.32
C MET A 503 17.13 -5.54 4.53
N GLN A 504 17.77 -5.00 3.48
CA GLN A 504 19.22 -4.69 3.50
C GLN A 504 19.64 -3.38 2.79
N SER A 505 18.94 -2.98 1.72
CA SER A 505 19.32 -1.84 0.87
C SER A 505 18.39 -0.64 1.03
N ASN A 506 17.08 -0.88 1.14
CA ASN A 506 16.05 0.15 1.19
C ASN A 506 15.76 0.62 2.61
N ASP A 507 15.23 1.84 2.73
CA ASP A 507 14.53 2.31 3.93
C ASP A 507 13.05 1.87 3.82
N GLU A 508 12.56 1.12 4.79
CA GLU A 508 11.19 0.57 4.86
C GLU A 508 10.76 0.57 6.32
N ASN A 509 9.45 0.61 6.58
CA ASN A 509 8.91 0.32 7.91
C ASN A 509 8.33 -1.09 7.99
N LEU A 510 8.48 -1.69 9.17
CA LEU A 510 7.86 -2.94 9.59
C LEU A 510 7.21 -2.75 10.97
N VAL A 511 5.91 -2.98 11.08
CA VAL A 511 5.16 -2.86 12.34
C VAL A 511 4.51 -4.19 12.68
N ILE A 512 4.77 -4.66 13.91
CA ILE A 512 4.28 -5.93 14.44
C ILE A 512 3.27 -5.64 15.56
N ILE A 513 2.02 -6.02 15.30
CA ILE A 513 0.82 -5.66 16.07
C ILE A 513 0.18 -6.92 16.65
N GLN A 514 0.12 -7.01 17.98
CA GLN A 514 -0.55 -8.07 18.73
C GLN A 514 -1.87 -7.55 19.28
N ASP A 515 -2.86 -7.45 18.39
CA ASP A 515 -4.24 -7.01 18.65
C ASP A 515 -5.21 -7.89 17.83
N GLU A 516 -6.19 -8.49 18.50
CA GLU A 516 -7.12 -9.45 17.87
C GLU A 516 -8.12 -8.79 16.91
N HIS A 517 -8.46 -7.53 17.12
CA HIS A 517 -9.35 -6.76 16.27
C HIS A 517 -8.62 -6.38 14.98
N ALA A 518 -7.39 -5.86 15.10
CA ALA A 518 -6.56 -5.53 13.94
C ALA A 518 -6.25 -6.76 13.07
N ALA A 519 -5.86 -7.88 13.70
CA ALA A 519 -5.63 -9.14 13.00
C ALA A 519 -6.89 -9.66 12.28
N SER A 520 -8.08 -9.51 12.90
CA SER A 520 -9.36 -9.89 12.28
C SER A 520 -9.69 -9.04 11.06
N ILE A 521 -9.47 -7.72 11.12
CA ILE A 521 -9.72 -6.80 10.00
C ILE A 521 -8.88 -7.17 8.77
N TYR A 522 -7.61 -7.52 8.97
CA TYR A 522 -6.74 -7.97 7.87
C TYR A 522 -7.11 -9.38 7.37
N LEU A 523 -7.54 -10.30 8.23
CA LEU A 523 -8.05 -11.61 7.81
C LEU A 523 -9.36 -11.50 6.99
N ARG A 524 -10.24 -10.55 7.31
CA ARG A 524 -11.43 -10.24 6.48
C ARG A 524 -11.02 -9.90 5.05
N GLU A 525 -10.01 -9.04 4.90
CA GLU A 525 -9.52 -8.64 3.58
C GLU A 525 -8.90 -9.82 2.81
N MET A 526 -8.05 -10.63 3.46
CA MET A 526 -7.47 -11.83 2.83
C MET A 526 -8.55 -12.79 2.32
N ILE A 527 -9.53 -13.10 3.17
CA ILE A 527 -10.64 -14.01 2.83
C ILE A 527 -11.54 -13.41 1.74
N SER A 528 -11.74 -12.08 1.73
CA SER A 528 -12.47 -11.39 0.66
C SER A 528 -11.71 -11.53 -0.67
N GLN A 529 -10.41 -11.25 -0.70
CA GLN A 529 -9.55 -11.43 -1.89
C GLN A 529 -9.56 -12.88 -2.40
N MET A 530 -9.57 -13.89 -1.52
CA MET A 530 -9.72 -15.30 -1.92
C MET A 530 -11.01 -15.58 -2.67
N TYR A 531 -12.15 -15.08 -2.17
CA TYR A 531 -13.45 -15.28 -2.80
C TYR A 531 -13.51 -14.70 -4.22
N VAL A 532 -12.87 -13.53 -4.43
CA VAL A 532 -12.76 -12.91 -5.76
C VAL A 532 -11.97 -13.78 -6.72
N PHE A 533 -10.69 -13.98 -6.44
CA PHE A 533 -9.70 -14.29 -7.47
C PHE A 533 -9.32 -15.77 -7.52
N ARG A 534 -9.65 -16.54 -6.50
CA ARG A 534 -9.32 -17.98 -6.44
C ARG A 534 -10.53 -18.87 -6.70
N TYR A 535 -11.72 -18.40 -6.37
CA TYR A 535 -12.94 -19.24 -6.33
C TYR A 535 -14.06 -18.76 -7.25
N ALA A 536 -13.83 -17.74 -8.07
CA ALA A 536 -14.68 -17.36 -9.20
C ALA A 536 -16.19 -17.29 -8.84
N GLN A 537 -16.50 -16.58 -7.73
CA GLN A 537 -17.86 -16.33 -7.25
C GLN A 537 -18.63 -17.58 -6.76
N ARG A 538 -17.95 -18.73 -6.61
CA ARG A 538 -18.53 -19.97 -6.08
C ARG A 538 -18.48 -20.02 -4.56
N GLU A 539 -19.60 -19.66 -3.92
CA GLU A 539 -19.81 -19.83 -2.48
C GLU A 539 -19.72 -21.31 -2.03
N ASP A 540 -19.94 -22.27 -2.93
CA ASP A 540 -19.80 -23.71 -2.72
C ASP A 540 -18.35 -24.23 -2.76
N SER A 541 -17.35 -23.35 -2.92
CA SER A 541 -15.94 -23.72 -2.89
C SER A 541 -15.53 -24.39 -1.57
N ARG A 542 -15.22 -25.69 -1.63
CA ARG A 542 -14.73 -26.52 -0.52
C ARG A 542 -13.48 -25.92 0.15
N GLY A 543 -12.58 -25.35 -0.65
CA GLY A 543 -11.38 -24.67 -0.17
C GLY A 543 -11.71 -23.40 0.60
N LEU A 544 -12.51 -22.49 0.01
CA LEU A 544 -12.91 -21.25 0.67
C LEU A 544 -13.66 -21.51 1.98
N GLN A 545 -14.62 -22.43 1.97
CA GLN A 545 -15.37 -22.80 3.17
C GLN A 545 -14.46 -23.38 4.25
N ARG A 546 -13.41 -24.13 3.88
CA ARG A 546 -12.39 -24.63 4.82
C ARG A 546 -11.56 -23.50 5.42
N ASP A 547 -11.04 -22.59 4.61
CA ASP A 547 -10.25 -21.44 5.08
C ASP A 547 -11.11 -20.49 5.96
N MET A 548 -12.32 -20.14 5.52
CA MET A 548 -13.30 -19.35 6.28
C MET A 548 -13.65 -20.01 7.62
N LYS A 549 -13.97 -21.30 7.63
CA LYS A 549 -14.29 -22.02 8.87
C LYS A 549 -13.07 -22.13 9.78
N PHE A 550 -11.89 -22.43 9.23
CA PHE A 550 -10.66 -22.56 10.00
C PHE A 550 -10.34 -21.26 10.78
N VAL A 551 -10.51 -20.10 10.14
CA VAL A 551 -10.34 -18.77 10.75
C VAL A 551 -11.47 -18.47 11.74
N SER A 552 -12.73 -18.66 11.35
CA SER A 552 -13.92 -18.44 12.22
C SER A 552 -13.89 -19.27 13.50
N ASP A 553 -13.40 -20.51 13.45
CA ASP A 553 -13.19 -21.39 14.61
C ASP A 553 -12.13 -20.89 15.62
N ARG A 554 -11.26 -19.94 15.21
CA ARG A 554 -9.99 -19.63 15.91
C ARG A 554 -9.77 -18.15 16.22
N VAL A 555 -10.42 -17.25 15.50
CA VAL A 555 -10.18 -15.80 15.55
C VAL A 555 -11.43 -15.12 16.13
N PRO A 556 -11.45 -14.76 17.44
CA PRO A 556 -12.66 -14.34 18.15
C PRO A 556 -13.47 -13.22 17.47
N CYS A 557 -12.74 -12.28 16.85
CA CYS A 557 -13.27 -11.08 16.23
C CYS A 557 -13.46 -11.19 14.71
N PHE A 558 -13.17 -12.34 14.08
CA PHE A 558 -13.40 -12.55 12.65
C PHE A 558 -14.89 -12.50 12.31
N ASP A 559 -15.72 -13.16 13.10
CA ASP A 559 -17.17 -13.16 12.87
C ASP A 559 -17.78 -11.75 12.96
N ALA A 560 -17.28 -10.91 13.88
CA ALA A 560 -17.70 -9.52 14.04
C ALA A 560 -17.35 -8.63 12.83
N VAL A 561 -16.14 -8.74 12.25
CA VAL A 561 -15.78 -8.01 11.01
C VAL A 561 -16.48 -8.54 9.77
N MET A 562 -17.05 -9.76 9.84
CA MET A 562 -17.88 -10.39 8.81
C MET A 562 -19.38 -10.12 9.04
N GLY A 563 -19.74 -9.16 9.89
CA GLY A 563 -21.13 -8.76 10.19
C GLY A 563 -21.95 -9.78 11.00
N ARG A 564 -21.32 -10.85 11.50
CA ARG A 564 -21.97 -11.91 12.29
C ARG A 564 -21.83 -11.64 13.80
N PRO A 565 -22.83 -11.95 14.64
CA PRO A 565 -22.68 -11.84 16.09
C PRO A 565 -21.55 -12.74 16.62
N SER A 566 -20.63 -12.18 17.40
CA SER A 566 -19.63 -12.93 18.16
C SER A 566 -19.71 -12.55 19.63
N ASP A 567 -19.92 -13.54 20.50
CA ASP A 567 -19.80 -13.37 21.95
C ASP A 567 -18.35 -13.45 22.45
N ALA A 568 -17.43 -13.95 21.62
CA ALA A 568 -16.01 -14.05 21.94
C ALA A 568 -15.27 -12.72 21.72
N CYS A 569 -15.73 -11.88 20.78
CA CYS A 569 -15.15 -10.57 20.52
C CYS A 569 -15.69 -9.50 21.46
N ARG A 570 -14.81 -8.79 22.16
CA ARG A 570 -15.18 -7.87 23.26
C ARG A 570 -14.36 -6.59 23.24
N GLU A 571 -15.05 -5.45 23.36
CA GLU A 571 -14.38 -4.17 23.62
C GLU A 571 -13.79 -4.12 25.04
N PRO A 572 -12.80 -3.25 25.31
CA PRO A 572 -12.37 -2.93 26.67
C PRO A 572 -13.54 -2.42 27.52
N GLY A 573 -14.08 -3.29 28.37
CA GLY A 573 -15.33 -3.06 29.11
C GLY A 573 -16.37 -4.17 28.97
N GLY A 574 -16.21 -5.12 28.03
CA GLY A 574 -17.02 -6.33 27.93
C GLY A 574 -18.27 -6.23 27.03
N ALA A 575 -18.51 -5.07 26.40
CA ALA A 575 -19.46 -4.95 25.29
C ALA A 575 -19.02 -5.81 24.10
N GLN A 576 -19.96 -6.30 23.28
CA GLN A 576 -19.61 -6.91 21.99
C GLN A 576 -19.08 -5.82 21.04
N TRP A 577 -17.86 -5.99 20.50
CA TRP A 577 -17.37 -5.09 19.45
C TRP A 577 -18.15 -5.30 18.16
N ARG A 578 -18.64 -4.20 17.59
CA ARG A 578 -19.40 -4.18 16.32
C ARG A 578 -18.84 -3.06 15.46
N PRO A 579 -17.76 -3.31 14.69
CA PRO A 579 -17.11 -2.27 13.91
C PRO A 579 -18.05 -1.77 12.81
N ALA A 580 -17.93 -0.49 12.46
CA ALA A 580 -18.45 -0.02 11.18
C ALA A 580 -17.64 -0.68 10.06
N SER A 581 -18.25 -1.62 9.35
CA SER A 581 -17.66 -2.24 8.17
C SER A 581 -17.81 -1.30 6.97
N SER A 582 -16.85 -0.39 6.81
CA SER A 582 -16.72 0.48 5.63
C SER A 582 -16.63 -0.31 4.32
N GLY A 583 -15.90 -1.43 4.36
CA GLY A 583 -15.59 -2.25 3.20
C GLY A 583 -16.75 -3.13 2.77
N SER A 584 -17.56 -2.64 1.83
CA SER A 584 -18.44 -3.42 0.96
C SER A 584 -18.76 -2.63 -0.33
N LEU A 585 -17.71 -2.20 -1.04
CA LEU A 585 -17.86 -1.84 -2.44
C LEU A 585 -18.36 -3.08 -3.20
N VAL A 586 -19.36 -2.90 -4.08
CA VAL A 586 -19.76 -3.91 -5.05
C VAL A 586 -19.76 -3.30 -6.44
N MET A 587 -18.92 -3.85 -7.32
CA MET A 587 -19.05 -3.68 -8.77
C MET A 587 -19.51 -4.99 -9.38
N ALA A 588 -20.66 -4.99 -10.07
CA ALA A 588 -21.12 -6.09 -10.90
C ALA A 588 -22.14 -5.58 -11.92
N VAL A 589 -21.73 -5.40 -13.19
CA VAL A 589 -22.69 -5.11 -14.26
C VAL A 589 -22.31 -5.84 -15.55
N THR A 590 -23.05 -6.90 -15.87
CA THR A 590 -23.00 -7.58 -17.16
C THR A 590 -24.03 -6.98 -18.11
N GLY A 591 -23.60 -6.50 -19.28
CA GLY A 591 -24.52 -6.02 -20.32
C GLY A 591 -24.93 -4.55 -20.20
N VAL A 592 -24.09 -3.68 -19.62
CA VAL A 592 -24.26 -2.22 -19.76
C VAL A 592 -24.26 -1.87 -21.25
N PRO A 593 -25.30 -1.21 -21.79
CA PRO A 593 -25.26 -0.68 -23.15
C PRO A 593 -24.09 0.31 -23.28
N ALA A 594 -23.45 0.34 -24.45
CA ALA A 594 -22.50 1.41 -24.72
C ALA A 594 -23.24 2.77 -24.71
N GLY A 595 -22.59 3.82 -24.20
CA GLY A 595 -23.03 5.19 -24.36
C GLY A 595 -23.10 5.58 -25.84
N THR A 596 -23.70 6.74 -26.12
CA THR A 596 -23.81 7.29 -27.49
C THR A 596 -22.46 7.64 -28.13
N ASP A 597 -21.39 7.63 -27.34
CA ASP A 597 -19.97 7.78 -27.66
C ASP A 597 -19.24 6.43 -27.85
N GLY A 598 -19.92 5.30 -27.66
CA GLY A 598 -19.31 3.96 -27.67
C GLY A 598 -18.55 3.60 -26.39
N SER A 599 -18.70 4.33 -25.28
CA SER A 599 -18.06 3.99 -24.00
C SER A 599 -18.89 2.99 -23.18
N ARG A 600 -18.25 2.01 -22.54
CA ARG A 600 -18.88 1.19 -21.50
C ARG A 600 -18.63 1.88 -20.15
N ARG A 601 -19.72 2.27 -19.47
CA ARG A 601 -19.67 2.99 -18.19
C ARG A 601 -19.63 2.02 -17.02
N VAL A 602 -18.67 2.19 -16.12
CA VAL A 602 -18.53 1.38 -14.90
C VAL A 602 -19.18 2.11 -13.74
N TRP A 603 -20.05 1.41 -13.01
CA TRP A 603 -20.82 1.95 -11.89
C TRP A 603 -20.50 1.23 -10.58
N ALA A 604 -20.48 1.98 -9.49
CA ALA A 604 -20.43 1.48 -8.13
C ALA A 604 -21.72 1.84 -7.38
N TRP A 605 -22.15 0.96 -6.47
CA TRP A 605 -23.25 1.19 -5.54
C TRP A 605 -22.69 1.24 -4.11
N VAL A 606 -23.01 2.30 -3.37
CA VAL A 606 -22.72 2.40 -1.93
C VAL A 606 -24.03 2.44 -1.16
N PRO A 607 -24.29 1.51 -0.22
CA PRO A 607 -25.57 1.41 0.49
C PRO A 607 -25.79 2.50 1.55
N ASN A 608 -24.70 3.13 2.04
CA ASN A 608 -24.73 4.15 3.09
C ASN A 608 -24.34 5.55 2.57
N ALA A 609 -24.68 5.87 1.32
CA ALA A 609 -24.44 7.20 0.78
C ALA A 609 -25.43 8.22 1.38
N ASP A 610 -24.93 9.35 1.89
CA ASP A 610 -25.76 10.35 2.57
C ASP A 610 -26.85 10.93 1.65
N PRO A 611 -28.09 11.14 2.15
CA PRO A 611 -29.22 11.60 1.34
C PRO A 611 -29.17 13.12 1.12
N VAL A 612 -28.18 13.58 0.34
CA VAL A 612 -28.15 14.96 -0.16
C VAL A 612 -29.36 15.17 -1.08
N ALA A 613 -30.28 16.01 -0.59
CA ALA A 613 -31.64 16.32 -1.06
C ALA A 613 -32.74 15.28 -0.73
N GLU A 614 -33.66 15.72 0.13
CA GLU A 614 -35.07 15.34 0.32
C GLU A 614 -35.55 13.94 -0.17
N GLY A 615 -35.65 13.00 0.77
CA GLY A 615 -36.56 11.84 0.64
C GLY A 615 -36.02 10.59 -0.06
N GLY A 616 -34.74 10.56 -0.43
CA GLY A 616 -34.11 9.38 -1.04
C GLY A 616 -34.08 8.13 -0.15
N ALA A 617 -34.26 6.95 -0.76
CA ALA A 617 -34.03 5.65 -0.14
C ALA A 617 -32.53 5.38 0.10
N PRO A 618 -32.14 4.50 1.04
CA PRO A 618 -30.73 4.26 1.36
C PRO A 618 -29.94 3.66 0.18
N GLY A 619 -28.89 4.38 -0.20
CA GLY A 619 -27.89 3.97 -1.17
C GLY A 619 -27.92 4.75 -2.49
N ARG A 620 -26.77 4.90 -3.14
CA ARG A 620 -26.61 5.71 -4.35
C ARG A 620 -25.60 5.08 -5.32
N ALA A 621 -25.89 5.20 -6.62
CA ALA A 621 -24.98 4.79 -7.69
C ALA A 621 -24.11 5.97 -8.15
N PHE A 622 -22.86 5.69 -8.52
CA PHE A 622 -21.94 6.65 -9.12
C PHE A 622 -21.12 6.02 -10.25
N GLU A 623 -20.86 6.81 -11.29
CA GLU A 623 -20.02 6.41 -12.43
C GLU A 623 -18.55 6.57 -12.04
N LEU A 624 -17.77 5.50 -12.15
CA LEU A 624 -16.34 5.48 -11.81
C LEU A 624 -15.48 5.94 -12.99
N PHE A 625 -15.75 5.41 -14.19
CA PHE A 625 -15.10 5.78 -15.44
C PHE A 625 -15.83 5.20 -16.66
N SER A 626 -15.54 5.77 -17.83
CA SER A 626 -16.03 5.38 -19.15
C SER A 626 -14.91 4.78 -20.00
N TYR A 627 -15.05 3.58 -20.54
CA TYR A 627 -13.99 2.93 -21.33
C TYR A 627 -14.49 2.12 -22.54
N HIS A 628 -13.78 2.18 -23.67
CA HIS A 628 -14.29 1.63 -24.94
C HIS A 628 -14.12 0.11 -25.13
N THR A 629 -13.16 -0.54 -24.45
CA THR A 629 -12.81 -1.95 -24.72
C THR A 629 -12.83 -2.85 -23.47
N PHE A 630 -13.71 -2.58 -22.50
CA PHE A 630 -13.82 -3.43 -21.30
C PHE A 630 -14.70 -4.66 -21.55
N GLU A 631 -14.10 -5.86 -21.53
CA GLU A 631 -14.80 -7.16 -21.75
C GLU A 631 -14.89 -8.07 -20.51
N GLY A 632 -14.35 -7.63 -19.36
CA GLY A 632 -14.33 -8.42 -18.13
C GLY A 632 -15.64 -8.49 -17.36
N LYS A 633 -15.62 -9.22 -16.24
CA LYS A 633 -16.68 -9.17 -15.20
C LYS A 633 -16.06 -8.81 -13.85
N TRP A 634 -16.28 -7.58 -13.39
CA TRP A 634 -16.07 -7.24 -11.98
C TRP A 634 -17.07 -7.99 -11.11
N VAL A 635 -16.61 -8.59 -10.00
CA VAL A 635 -17.38 -8.92 -8.79
C VAL A 635 -16.45 -8.89 -7.58
N THR A 636 -16.77 -8.08 -6.58
CA THR A 636 -16.47 -8.24 -5.14
C THR A 636 -17.06 -7.01 -4.41
N SER A 637 -17.49 -7.02 -3.14
CA SER A 637 -17.46 -8.08 -2.11
C SER A 637 -18.76 -8.17 -1.31
N ILE A 638 -19.20 -9.38 -0.94
CA ILE A 638 -19.97 -9.60 0.31
C ILE A 638 -19.62 -10.98 0.88
N PRO A 639 -19.38 -11.09 2.20
CA PRO A 639 -19.68 -12.30 2.95
C PRO A 639 -21.02 -12.10 3.68
N GLY A 640 -22.12 -12.47 3.03
CA GLY A 640 -23.42 -12.53 3.71
C GLY A 640 -23.40 -13.59 4.82
N ALA A 641 -24.28 -13.48 5.82
CA ALA A 641 -24.38 -14.50 6.86
C ALA A 641 -24.79 -15.85 6.22
N PRO A 642 -24.01 -16.94 6.38
CA PRO A 642 -24.39 -18.24 5.83
C PRO A 642 -25.75 -18.66 6.40
N ARG A 643 -26.74 -18.89 5.53
CA ARG A 643 -28.17 -19.14 5.80
C ARG A 643 -29.10 -17.93 6.02
N THR A 644 -28.88 -16.81 5.31
CA THR A 644 -30.01 -15.91 4.98
C THR A 644 -30.61 -16.27 3.63
N ASP A 645 -31.86 -16.73 3.61
CA ASP A 645 -32.62 -17.02 2.38
C ASP A 645 -33.03 -15.71 1.67
N VAL A 646 -32.07 -15.09 0.97
CA VAL A 646 -32.31 -13.87 0.19
C VAL A 646 -33.01 -14.23 -1.12
N ALA A 647 -34.33 -14.01 -1.15
CA ALA A 647 -35.15 -14.20 -2.34
C ALA A 647 -34.88 -13.11 -3.39
N TYR A 648 -33.82 -13.28 -4.19
CA TYR A 648 -33.46 -12.37 -5.27
C TYR A 648 -34.56 -12.27 -6.34
N LYS A 649 -35.23 -11.11 -6.42
CA LYS A 649 -35.91 -10.69 -7.65
C LYS A 649 -34.86 -10.16 -8.63
N PHE A 650 -34.45 -11.01 -9.57
CA PHE A 650 -33.71 -10.57 -10.75
C PHE A 650 -34.62 -9.69 -11.63
N PHE A 651 -34.31 -8.40 -11.73
CA PHE A 651 -34.86 -7.55 -12.78
C PHE A 651 -34.09 -7.82 -14.07
N THR A 652 -34.68 -8.62 -14.96
CA THR A 652 -33.99 -9.21 -16.13
C THR A 652 -34.01 -8.32 -17.38
N SER A 653 -34.42 -7.05 -17.29
CA SER A 653 -34.45 -6.12 -18.42
C SER A 653 -34.41 -4.65 -17.98
N PRO A 654 -33.68 -3.77 -18.68
CA PRO A 654 -33.82 -2.31 -18.52
C PRO A 654 -35.20 -1.74 -18.85
N ARG A 655 -36.13 -2.53 -19.41
CA ARG A 655 -37.51 -2.10 -19.73
C ARG A 655 -38.39 -1.77 -18.52
N ASP A 656 -37.95 -2.10 -17.29
CA ASP A 656 -38.60 -1.62 -16.06
C ASP A 656 -38.16 -0.19 -15.67
N VAL A 657 -37.32 0.47 -16.48
CA VAL A 657 -37.02 1.92 -16.40
C VAL A 657 -37.53 2.60 -17.69
N ASP A 658 -38.86 2.73 -17.81
CA ASP A 658 -39.52 3.56 -18.82
C ASP A 658 -40.10 4.83 -18.18
N PRO A 659 -39.50 6.01 -18.40
CA PRO A 659 -40.00 7.29 -17.87
C PRO A 659 -41.42 7.67 -18.33
N ASN A 660 -41.96 7.02 -19.37
CA ASN A 660 -43.30 7.31 -19.90
C ASN A 660 -44.41 6.53 -19.20
N ARG A 661 -44.08 5.54 -18.35
CA ARG A 661 -45.06 4.62 -17.77
C ARG A 661 -45.99 5.27 -16.74
N ASP A 662 -45.60 6.42 -16.20
CA ASP A 662 -46.42 7.27 -15.31
C ASP A 662 -47.29 8.31 -16.08
N GLY A 663 -47.33 8.25 -17.42
CA GLY A 663 -48.48 8.75 -18.19
C GLY A 663 -48.37 10.14 -18.84
N LEU A 664 -47.27 10.46 -19.54
CA LEU A 664 -47.10 11.73 -20.28
C LEU A 664 -46.76 11.58 -21.79
N GLY A 665 -47.45 10.69 -22.50
CA GLY A 665 -47.96 10.97 -23.87
C GLY A 665 -47.04 10.88 -25.12
N ALA A 666 -46.97 9.68 -25.71
CA ALA A 666 -47.02 9.43 -27.17
C ALA A 666 -45.78 9.84 -28.05
N PRO A 667 -45.77 9.59 -29.38
CA PRO A 667 -45.55 8.23 -29.91
C PRO A 667 -44.57 8.09 -31.12
N GLY A 668 -44.07 6.87 -31.36
CA GLY A 668 -43.80 6.36 -32.73
C GLY A 668 -42.41 5.80 -33.04
N ILE A 669 -42.39 4.55 -33.54
CA ILE A 669 -41.39 3.80 -34.37
C ILE A 669 -41.29 2.35 -33.88
N GLU A 670 -41.45 1.39 -34.80
CA GLU A 670 -41.31 -0.06 -34.57
C GLU A 670 -40.17 -0.64 -35.42
N TRP A 671 -39.58 -1.76 -34.99
CA TRP A 671 -38.60 -2.54 -35.76
C TRP A 671 -38.78 -4.05 -35.51
N GLU A 672 -38.86 -4.84 -36.57
CA GLU A 672 -38.91 -6.31 -36.51
C GLU A 672 -37.52 -6.94 -36.42
N TYR A 673 -37.44 -8.17 -35.90
CA TYR A 673 -36.17 -8.88 -35.66
C TYR A 673 -36.09 -10.19 -36.47
N GLY A 674 -35.26 -10.21 -37.51
CA GLY A 674 -35.06 -11.39 -38.37
C GLY A 674 -34.16 -12.44 -37.71
N GLY A 675 -34.75 -13.54 -37.23
CA GLY A 675 -34.02 -14.61 -36.54
C GLY A 675 -33.75 -15.86 -37.42
N VAL A 676 -32.50 -16.32 -37.42
CA VAL A 676 -32.03 -17.64 -37.89
C VAL A 676 -30.87 -18.03 -36.96
N GLY A 677 -30.67 -19.28 -36.53
CA GLY A 677 -31.40 -20.53 -36.74
C GLY A 677 -30.48 -21.68 -36.29
N ASN A 678 -31.04 -22.76 -35.73
CA ASN A 678 -30.23 -23.88 -35.23
C ASN A 678 -29.53 -24.62 -36.38
N ASP A 679 -28.21 -24.80 -36.29
CA ASP A 679 -27.56 -25.95 -36.93
C ASP A 679 -26.31 -26.42 -36.18
N ARG A 680 -25.91 -27.68 -36.39
CA ARG A 680 -24.74 -28.31 -35.73
C ARG A 680 -23.63 -28.57 -36.75
N HIS A 681 -22.38 -28.54 -36.26
CA HIS A 681 -21.13 -28.73 -37.01
C HIS A 681 -20.72 -27.59 -37.97
N ALA A 682 -19.93 -26.66 -37.44
CA ALA A 682 -18.88 -25.97 -38.19
C ALA A 682 -17.61 -25.94 -37.31
N SER A 683 -16.43 -26.10 -37.91
CA SER A 683 -15.15 -26.18 -37.21
C SER A 683 -14.50 -24.81 -36.99
N LEU A 684 -13.54 -24.75 -36.06
CA LEU A 684 -12.57 -23.66 -35.93
C LEU A 684 -12.01 -23.25 -37.31
N GLY A 685 -11.99 -21.95 -37.64
CA GLY A 685 -11.23 -21.48 -38.81
C GLY A 685 -11.78 -20.34 -39.67
N SER A 686 -12.51 -19.35 -39.14
CA SER A 686 -12.62 -18.04 -39.83
C SER A 686 -13.03 -16.90 -38.89
N ARG A 687 -12.32 -15.77 -38.98
CA ARG A 687 -12.73 -14.48 -38.38
C ARG A 687 -13.57 -13.71 -39.42
N PRO A 688 -14.76 -13.20 -39.09
CA PRO A 688 -15.46 -12.25 -39.94
C PRO A 688 -14.65 -10.95 -40.06
N LEU A 689 -14.11 -10.68 -41.25
CA LEU A 689 -13.49 -9.39 -41.59
C LEU A 689 -14.60 -8.37 -41.86
N LEU A 690 -14.89 -7.50 -40.90
CA LEU A 690 -15.79 -6.36 -41.11
C LEU A 690 -15.13 -5.35 -42.06
N THR A 691 -15.36 -5.52 -43.36
CA THR A 691 -14.82 -4.65 -44.40
C THR A 691 -15.75 -3.47 -44.62
N ILE A 692 -15.44 -2.33 -44.00
CA ILE A 692 -16.12 -1.07 -44.31
C ILE A 692 -15.42 -0.41 -45.51
N ARG A 693 -16.16 -0.18 -46.58
CA ARG A 693 -15.78 0.74 -47.65
C ARG A 693 -16.56 2.05 -47.47
N ASP A 694 -15.85 3.13 -47.16
CA ASP A 694 -16.13 4.41 -47.80
C ASP A 694 -14.81 5.19 -47.97
N SER A 695 -14.92 6.41 -48.48
CA SER A 695 -13.91 7.11 -49.24
C SER A 695 -13.45 8.40 -48.56
N ASN A 696 -12.25 8.86 -48.92
CA ASN A 696 -11.61 10.10 -48.48
C ASN A 696 -11.05 10.11 -47.04
N LEU A 697 -9.88 9.48 -46.86
CA LEU A 697 -8.85 9.99 -45.95
C LEU A 697 -7.48 9.47 -46.40
N ARG A 698 -6.52 10.37 -46.65
CA ARG A 698 -5.13 10.01 -46.99
C ARG A 698 -4.28 10.03 -45.73
N TRP A 699 -3.61 8.92 -45.44
CA TRP A 699 -2.54 8.87 -44.45
C TRP A 699 -1.23 9.43 -45.02
N GLY A 700 -0.48 10.14 -44.20
CA GLY A 700 0.86 10.65 -44.51
C GLY A 700 1.75 10.51 -43.27
N ALA A 701 2.53 9.42 -43.25
CA ALA A 701 3.72 9.21 -42.41
C ALA A 701 4.96 9.33 -43.33
N PRO A 702 6.23 9.23 -42.87
CA PRO A 702 6.71 8.65 -41.60
C PRO A 702 6.41 9.47 -40.36
#